data_AF-A0A3Q0DPE4-F1
#
_entry.id   AF-A0A3Q0DPE4-F1
#
_cell.length_a   1.000
_cell.length_b   1.000
_cell.length_c   1.000
_cell.angle_alpha   90.00
_cell.angle_beta   90.00
_cell.angle_gamma   90.00
#
_symmetry.space_group_name_H-M   'P 1'
#
loop_
_entity.id
_entity.type
_entity.pdbx_description
1 polymer ?
#
loop_
_entity_poly.entity_id
_entity_poly.type
_entity_poly.pdbx_seq_one_letter_code
_entity_poly.pdbx_strand_id
1 'polypeptide(L)'
;MSNGYRTLSQHLNDLKKENFSLKLRIYFLEERMQQKYEASREDVYRRNIELKVEVESLKRELQDKKQHLDKTWTDVENLNSHNEAELRRQFEEQQLETEHVYEVLENKIQLLQEESRLAKNEAARMAALVEAEKECNLELSEKLKGVTRNRDDVPGDQVKPYQYTEALAQRDKRIKELSQSLAAQERLVEQLSREKQLLHLLEEPTSMEVQPMTKELLQNQLNSSETPTTQQSVSEIHLAELQEKMQQTEANNKILQEKLNEMTCELKFAQESSQKQDGTIQNLKETLKSRESETEELYQVIEGQNDTMSKLREMLHQSQLGQLHSTEGTSPAQQQVALLDLQSALFCSQLEIQKLQRMVRQKERQLVDAKRHMQFAKAAAHEREQQKEASWRHNQELRKALKHLQEELQNKNQQLRTLEAEKYNEIRTQEQNIQHLNHSLSHKEQLLQEFQELLQYRGNPDKTLEANETLLEKLRQRIQDRAVALERTIDEKFSALEEKDKELRQLHLAVRERDHDLERLREVLSSNEATIQSMESLLRAKGLEVEQLSTTCQNLQWLKEEMEAKCSHWQKEQESIIQQLQTSLHDRNKEVEDLSATLLCKLGPGQSEIAEELCQRLQRKERMLQDLLSDRNKQAVEHEMEIQGLLQSMSTREQESQAAAEKMVQALMEKNSELKALRQYLGGKDFMMSQTFISNQQAEVTSICPSRGEKTDQGSMQLPSRDGSTSLTTKEDVSMPRSTLGDLDTVAGLEKELSNAKEELELMAKKERESQMELSALQSMVAVQEEEMQVQAADLESLTRNMQIKEDLIKDLQMQLVDPEDIPAMERLTQEVLLLREKIASIESQGQEISGNRRQQLLLMLEGLVDERSRLNEALQAERQLYSSLVKFHAHPESSERNRTLQVELEGAQVLRSRLEEVLGRSLERLSRLETLAAIGGAAAGDDTEDASTEFTDSIEEEAAHHSHPQL
;
A
#
# COMPACT_ATOMS: atom_id res chain seq x y z
N MET A 1 -120.24 -92.18 3.98
CA MET A 1 -119.22 -91.76 4.98
C MET A 1 -117.76 -91.89 4.50
N SER A 2 -117.44 -92.47 3.33
CA SER A 2 -116.03 -92.69 2.90
C SER A 2 -115.34 -91.46 2.26
N ASN A 3 -116.09 -90.58 1.58
CA ASN A 3 -115.49 -89.43 0.89
C ASN A 3 -114.97 -88.32 1.82
N GLY A 4 -115.56 -88.16 3.01
CA GLY A 4 -115.13 -87.14 3.98
C GLY A 4 -113.77 -87.43 4.63
N TYR A 5 -113.43 -88.70 4.84
CA TYR A 5 -112.13 -89.08 5.42
C TYR A 5 -110.98 -88.90 4.42
N ARG A 6 -111.24 -89.09 3.12
CA ARG A 6 -110.21 -88.92 2.08
C ARG A 6 -109.85 -87.45 1.88
N THR A 7 -110.84 -86.54 1.87
CA THR A 7 -110.60 -85.09 1.81
C THR A 7 -109.94 -84.55 3.08
N LEU A 8 -110.34 -85.02 4.28
CA LEU A 8 -109.66 -84.63 5.53
C LEU A 8 -108.19 -85.09 5.57
N SER A 9 -107.91 -86.31 5.12
CA SER A 9 -106.54 -86.84 5.05
C SER A 9 -105.67 -86.07 4.04
N GLN A 10 -106.26 -85.66 2.91
CA GLN A 10 -105.57 -84.86 1.91
C GLN A 10 -105.26 -83.44 2.42
N HIS A 11 -106.23 -82.76 3.03
CA HIS A 11 -105.99 -81.46 3.68
C HIS A 11 -104.95 -81.54 4.81
N LEU A 12 -104.93 -82.61 5.60
CA LEU A 12 -103.90 -82.79 6.63
C LEU A 12 -102.50 -82.94 6.01
N ASN A 13 -102.37 -83.67 4.90
CA ASN A 13 -101.09 -83.82 4.21
C ASN A 13 -100.63 -82.53 3.53
N ASP A 14 -101.55 -81.76 2.95
CA ASP A 14 -101.23 -80.46 2.37
C ASP A 14 -100.77 -79.47 3.45
N LEU A 15 -101.46 -79.41 4.59
CA LEU A 15 -101.02 -78.64 5.76
C LEU A 15 -99.66 -79.09 6.29
N LYS A 16 -99.36 -80.40 6.32
CA LYS A 16 -98.03 -80.90 6.70
C LYS A 16 -96.95 -80.48 5.73
N LYS A 17 -97.22 -80.49 4.42
CA LYS A 17 -96.28 -80.03 3.38
C LYS A 17 -96.07 -78.52 3.47
N GLU A 18 -97.13 -77.74 3.67
CA GLU A 18 -97.02 -76.30 3.90
C GLU A 18 -96.25 -76.00 5.19
N ASN A 19 -96.51 -76.72 6.28
CA ASN A 19 -95.80 -76.54 7.54
C ASN A 19 -94.31 -76.90 7.41
N PHE A 20 -93.98 -77.98 6.67
CA PHE A 20 -92.59 -78.33 6.37
C PHE A 20 -91.90 -77.29 5.49
N SER A 21 -92.59 -76.81 4.45
CA SER A 21 -92.10 -75.73 3.58
C SER A 21 -91.87 -74.43 4.36
N LEU A 22 -92.79 -74.08 5.26
CA LEU A 22 -92.66 -72.94 6.16
C LEU A 22 -91.47 -73.11 7.10
N LYS A 23 -91.27 -74.29 7.71
CA LYS A 23 -90.11 -74.58 8.55
C LYS A 23 -88.79 -74.43 7.78
N LEU A 24 -88.71 -74.95 6.56
CA LEU A 24 -87.53 -74.78 5.71
C LEU A 24 -87.29 -73.30 5.39
N ARG A 25 -88.34 -72.55 5.08
CA ARG A 25 -88.21 -71.13 4.75
C ARG A 25 -87.80 -70.29 5.95
N ILE A 26 -88.31 -70.60 7.14
CA ILE A 26 -87.88 -69.98 8.41
C ILE A 26 -86.41 -70.32 8.66
N TYR A 27 -86.00 -71.59 8.54
CA TYR A 27 -84.60 -72.00 8.70
C TYR A 27 -83.64 -71.23 7.79
N PHE A 28 -83.93 -71.13 6.49
CA PHE A 28 -83.08 -70.38 5.55
C PHE A 28 -83.14 -68.86 5.73
N LEU A 29 -84.19 -68.33 6.37
CA LEU A 29 -84.24 -66.92 6.75
C LEU A 29 -83.39 -66.67 8.00
N GLU A 30 -83.49 -67.54 9.00
CA GLU A 30 -82.69 -67.49 10.23
C GLU A 30 -81.20 -67.64 9.91
N GLU A 31 -80.81 -68.62 9.09
CA GLU A 31 -79.43 -68.86 8.67
C GLU A 31 -78.83 -67.65 7.94
N ARG A 32 -79.60 -67.01 7.05
CA ARG A 32 -79.14 -65.83 6.31
C ARG A 32 -79.07 -64.58 7.18
N MET A 33 -79.96 -64.46 8.16
CA MET A 33 -79.90 -63.37 9.15
C MET A 33 -78.68 -63.55 10.06
N GLN A 34 -78.44 -64.77 10.53
CA GLN A 34 -77.30 -65.13 11.39
C GLN A 34 -75.97 -64.84 10.69
N GLN A 35 -75.81 -65.27 9.43
CA GLN A 35 -74.59 -64.99 8.64
C GLN A 35 -74.32 -63.49 8.46
N LYS A 36 -75.35 -62.66 8.30
CA LYS A 36 -75.18 -61.20 8.18
C LYS A 36 -74.74 -60.55 9.50
N TYR A 37 -75.26 -61.02 10.63
CA TYR A 37 -74.84 -60.54 11.94
C TYR A 37 -73.42 -60.99 12.30
N GLU A 38 -73.05 -62.21 11.94
CA GLU A 38 -71.70 -62.73 12.16
C GLU A 38 -70.67 -62.01 11.28
N ALA A 39 -70.94 -61.82 9.98
CA ALA A 39 -70.06 -61.06 9.09
C ALA A 39 -69.86 -59.60 9.55
N SER A 40 -70.94 -58.90 9.91
CA SER A 40 -70.83 -57.52 10.42
C SER A 40 -70.09 -57.43 11.76
N ARG A 41 -70.21 -58.46 12.62
CA ARG A 41 -69.47 -58.54 13.88
C ARG A 41 -67.98 -58.79 13.65
N GLU A 42 -67.62 -59.66 12.72
CA GLU A 42 -66.23 -59.92 12.33
C GLU A 42 -65.55 -58.69 11.72
N ASP A 43 -66.26 -57.94 10.86
CA ASP A 43 -65.77 -56.69 10.28
C ASP A 43 -65.53 -55.61 11.35
N VAL A 44 -66.43 -55.49 12.33
CA VAL A 44 -66.25 -54.57 13.46
C VAL A 44 -65.05 -54.96 14.32
N TYR A 45 -64.85 -56.26 14.60
CA TYR A 45 -63.66 -56.71 15.33
C TYR A 45 -62.37 -56.47 14.55
N ARG A 46 -62.35 -56.76 13.25
CA ARG A 46 -61.20 -56.51 12.38
C ARG A 46 -60.83 -55.01 12.40
N ARG A 47 -61.82 -54.14 12.24
CA ARG A 47 -61.60 -52.68 12.29
C ARG A 47 -61.17 -52.21 13.67
N ASN A 48 -61.67 -52.81 14.75
CA ASN A 48 -61.20 -52.51 16.10
C ASN A 48 -59.73 -52.91 16.30
N ILE A 49 -59.31 -54.06 15.77
CA ILE A 49 -57.93 -54.52 15.84
C ILE A 49 -57.02 -53.60 15.02
N GLU A 50 -57.41 -53.25 13.80
CA GLU A 50 -56.69 -52.28 12.95
C GLU A 50 -56.51 -50.93 13.66
N LEU A 51 -57.60 -50.36 14.18
CA LEU A 51 -57.55 -49.10 14.92
C LEU A 51 -56.71 -49.21 16.19
N LYS A 52 -56.71 -50.36 16.88
CA LYS A 52 -55.88 -50.57 18.06
C LYS A 52 -54.39 -50.63 17.70
N VAL A 53 -54.05 -51.31 16.60
CA VAL A 53 -52.68 -51.35 16.06
C VAL A 53 -52.23 -49.96 15.63
N GLU A 54 -53.09 -49.20 14.95
CA GLU A 54 -52.80 -47.84 14.52
C GLU A 54 -52.60 -46.90 15.72
N VAL A 55 -53.46 -46.98 16.74
CA VAL A 55 -53.30 -46.21 17.99
C VAL A 55 -52.02 -46.60 18.72
N GLU A 56 -51.66 -47.88 18.76
CA GLU A 56 -50.40 -48.33 19.36
C GLU A 56 -49.16 -47.90 18.55
N SER A 57 -49.25 -47.87 17.22
CA SER A 57 -48.20 -47.34 16.33
C SER A 57 -48.00 -45.85 16.58
N LEU A 58 -49.08 -45.07 16.53
CA LEU A 58 -49.04 -43.62 16.77
C LEU A 58 -48.55 -43.29 18.18
N LYS A 59 -48.89 -44.11 19.18
CA LYS A 59 -48.34 -43.96 20.54
C LYS A 59 -46.83 -44.19 20.57
N ARG A 60 -46.33 -45.22 19.87
CA ARG A 60 -44.88 -45.48 19.76
C ARG A 60 -44.18 -44.34 19.03
N GLU A 61 -44.68 -43.92 17.87
CA GLU A 61 -44.12 -42.80 17.12
C GLU A 61 -44.10 -41.49 17.92
N LEU A 62 -45.14 -41.22 18.70
CA LEU A 62 -45.19 -40.05 19.58
C LEU A 62 -44.20 -40.17 20.74
N GLN A 63 -44.00 -41.36 21.29
CA GLN A 63 -42.99 -41.62 22.31
C GLN A 63 -41.57 -41.48 21.74
N ASP A 64 -41.31 -42.00 20.55
CA ASP A 64 -40.02 -41.88 19.86
C ASP A 64 -39.72 -40.41 19.55
N LYS A 65 -40.70 -39.66 19.02
CA LYS A 65 -40.56 -38.21 18.79
C LYS A 65 -40.29 -37.44 20.07
N LYS A 66 -40.93 -37.80 21.18
CA LYS A 66 -40.63 -37.19 22.50
C LYS A 66 -39.20 -37.49 22.94
N GLN A 67 -38.76 -38.75 22.84
CA GLN A 67 -37.38 -39.11 23.18
C GLN A 67 -36.35 -38.41 22.30
N HIS A 68 -36.63 -38.24 21.01
CA HIS A 68 -35.77 -37.47 20.12
C HIS A 68 -35.75 -35.99 20.52
N LEU A 69 -36.91 -35.40 20.83
CA LEU A 69 -36.97 -34.01 21.27
C LEU A 69 -36.23 -33.80 22.59
N ASP A 70 -36.41 -34.70 23.56
CA ASP A 70 -35.70 -34.66 24.85
C ASP A 70 -34.18 -34.79 24.64
N LYS A 71 -33.73 -35.70 23.75
CA LYS A 71 -32.31 -35.83 23.38
C LYS A 71 -31.76 -34.57 22.72
N THR A 72 -32.46 -34.04 21.72
CA THR A 72 -32.04 -32.80 21.05
C THR A 72 -32.01 -31.62 22.01
N TRP A 73 -32.95 -31.59 22.97
CA TRP A 73 -32.96 -30.57 23.99
C TRP A 73 -31.72 -30.72 24.88
N THR A 74 -31.39 -31.94 25.34
CA THR A 74 -30.22 -32.15 26.20
C THR A 74 -28.92 -31.83 25.48
N ASP A 75 -28.84 -32.15 24.19
CA ASP A 75 -27.65 -31.83 23.37
C ASP A 75 -27.49 -30.31 23.20
N VAL A 76 -28.60 -29.59 23.00
CA VAL A 76 -28.59 -28.12 22.92
C VAL A 76 -28.23 -27.49 24.27
N GLU A 77 -28.73 -27.99 25.39
CA GLU A 77 -28.35 -27.46 26.71
C GLU A 77 -26.89 -27.77 27.04
N ASN A 78 -26.39 -28.97 26.69
CA ASN A 78 -24.98 -29.32 26.85
C ASN A 78 -24.08 -28.41 25.98
N LEU A 79 -24.46 -28.16 24.72
CA LEU A 79 -23.76 -27.21 23.84
C LEU A 79 -23.80 -25.78 24.38
N ASN A 80 -24.94 -25.34 24.91
CA ASN A 80 -25.04 -24.00 25.51
C ASN A 80 -24.18 -23.90 26.77
N SER A 81 -24.18 -24.92 27.64
CA SER A 81 -23.31 -24.96 28.82
C SER A 81 -21.83 -25.00 28.43
N HIS A 82 -21.48 -25.68 27.35
CA HIS A 82 -20.11 -25.75 26.84
C HIS A 82 -19.67 -24.38 26.29
N ASN A 83 -20.50 -23.76 25.44
CA ASN A 83 -20.26 -22.42 24.90
C ASN A 83 -20.14 -21.38 26.01
N GLU A 84 -21.00 -21.44 27.05
CA GLU A 84 -20.88 -20.55 28.21
C GLU A 84 -19.57 -20.77 28.99
N ALA A 85 -19.11 -22.03 29.12
CA ALA A 85 -17.84 -22.35 29.77
C ALA A 85 -16.64 -21.89 28.95
N GLU A 86 -16.67 -22.05 27.63
CA GLU A 86 -15.62 -21.56 26.72
C GLU A 86 -15.57 -20.04 26.69
N LEU A 87 -16.74 -19.37 26.67
CA LEU A 87 -16.80 -17.91 26.74
C LEU A 87 -16.19 -17.41 28.06
N ARG A 88 -16.49 -18.08 29.19
CA ARG A 88 -15.86 -17.77 30.48
C ARG A 88 -14.35 -17.99 30.45
N ARG A 89 -13.88 -19.10 29.87
CA ARG A 89 -12.44 -19.38 29.71
C ARG A 89 -11.76 -18.29 28.88
N GLN A 90 -12.35 -17.89 27.76
CA GLN A 90 -11.83 -16.81 26.91
C GLN A 90 -11.79 -15.46 27.65
N PHE A 91 -12.81 -15.14 28.45
CA PHE A 91 -12.79 -13.94 29.28
C PHE A 91 -11.71 -14.00 30.37
N GLU A 92 -11.50 -15.16 31.00
CA GLU A 92 -10.44 -15.36 31.99
C GLU A 92 -9.05 -15.28 31.35
N GLU A 93 -8.85 -15.88 30.17
CA GLU A 93 -7.61 -15.80 29.39
C GLU A 93 -7.33 -14.35 28.97
N GLN A 94 -8.32 -13.63 28.43
CA GLN A 94 -8.16 -12.21 28.10
C GLN A 94 -7.86 -11.36 29.34
N GLN A 95 -8.46 -11.66 30.49
CA GLN A 95 -8.12 -10.97 31.74
C GLN A 95 -6.67 -11.23 32.14
N LEU A 96 -6.22 -12.49 32.14
CA LEU A 96 -4.84 -12.83 32.45
C LEU A 96 -3.84 -12.20 31.47
N GLU A 97 -4.16 -12.16 30.17
CA GLU A 97 -3.36 -11.46 29.17
C GLU A 97 -3.29 -9.96 29.45
N THR A 98 -4.43 -9.33 29.79
CA THR A 98 -4.41 -7.91 30.16
C THR A 98 -3.61 -7.65 31.43
N GLU A 99 -3.75 -8.50 32.46
CA GLU A 99 -2.96 -8.42 33.70
C GLU A 99 -1.47 -8.59 33.40
N HIS A 100 -1.10 -9.56 32.56
CA HIS A 100 0.28 -9.77 32.14
C HIS A 100 0.83 -8.57 31.37
N VAL A 101 0.05 -7.98 30.46
CA VAL A 101 0.44 -6.75 29.75
C VAL A 101 0.62 -5.60 30.73
N TYR A 102 -0.26 -5.44 31.73
CA TYR A 102 -0.08 -4.44 32.78
C TYR A 102 1.20 -4.67 33.59
N GLU A 103 1.51 -5.91 33.99
CA GLU A 103 2.75 -6.26 34.69
C GLU A 103 4.00 -5.98 33.83
N VAL A 104 3.97 -6.33 32.55
CA VAL A 104 5.09 -6.05 31.62
C VAL A 104 5.29 -4.54 31.44
N LEU A 105 4.20 -3.79 31.30
CA LEU A 105 4.28 -2.33 31.22
C LEU A 105 4.81 -1.72 32.51
N GLU A 106 4.37 -2.21 33.67
CA GLU A 106 4.85 -1.74 34.97
C GLU A 106 6.35 -2.03 35.14
N ASN A 107 6.79 -3.24 34.81
CA ASN A 107 8.21 -3.61 34.81
C ASN A 107 9.02 -2.74 33.83
N LYS A 108 8.50 -2.48 32.63
CA LYS A 108 9.18 -1.63 31.64
C LYS A 108 9.27 -0.18 32.11
N ILE A 109 8.24 0.33 32.77
CA ILE A 109 8.26 1.65 33.41
C ILE A 109 9.33 1.69 34.51
N GLN A 110 9.41 0.67 35.36
CA GLN A 110 10.44 0.59 36.41
C GLN A 110 11.85 0.56 35.83
N LEU A 111 12.09 -0.26 34.79
CA LEU A 111 13.39 -0.30 34.10
C LEU A 111 13.75 1.04 33.46
N LEU A 112 12.82 1.69 32.75
CA LEU A 112 13.05 3.02 32.17
C LEU A 112 13.34 4.08 33.24
N GLN A 113 12.70 3.98 34.41
CA GLN A 113 13.00 4.85 35.55
C GLN A 113 14.40 4.60 36.11
N GLU A 114 14.82 3.34 36.23
CA GLU A 114 16.16 2.97 36.67
C GLU A 114 17.25 3.40 35.68
N GLU A 115 17.03 3.22 34.37
CA GLU A 115 17.91 3.68 33.31
C GLU A 115 18.05 5.20 33.32
N SER A 116 16.93 5.93 33.47
CA SER A 116 16.96 7.39 33.63
C SER A 116 17.76 7.80 34.86
N ARG A 117 17.63 7.08 35.98
CA ARG A 117 18.41 7.33 37.21
C ARG A 117 19.90 7.07 36.98
N LEU A 118 20.25 5.99 36.30
CA LEU A 118 21.64 5.65 35.98
C LEU A 118 22.26 6.69 35.03
N ALA A 119 21.55 7.08 33.98
CA ALA A 119 22.00 8.12 33.04
C ALA A 119 22.20 9.48 33.74
N LYS A 120 21.30 9.86 34.66
CA LYS A 120 21.48 11.06 35.50
C LYS A 120 22.73 10.97 36.37
N ASN A 121 22.98 9.83 37.00
CA ASN A 121 24.18 9.63 37.81
C ASN A 121 25.47 9.68 36.98
N GLU A 122 25.44 9.14 35.75
CA GLU A 122 26.58 9.19 34.84
C GLU A 122 26.84 10.60 34.30
N ALA A 123 25.79 11.33 33.93
CA ALA A 123 25.91 12.74 33.55
C ALA A 123 26.49 13.59 34.69
N ALA A 124 26.06 13.36 35.94
CA ALA A 124 26.63 14.01 37.12
C ALA A 124 28.11 13.66 37.32
N ARG A 125 28.49 12.40 37.08
CA ARG A 125 29.90 11.97 37.14
C ARG A 125 30.75 12.64 36.06
N MET A 126 30.25 12.72 34.83
CA MET A 126 30.94 13.40 33.72
C MET A 126 31.07 14.90 33.98
N ALA A 127 30.03 15.55 34.53
CA ALA A 127 30.11 16.95 34.92
C ALA A 127 31.19 17.19 35.99
N ALA A 128 31.29 16.31 37.00
CA ALA A 128 32.34 16.38 38.01
C ALA A 128 33.76 16.21 37.41
N LEU A 129 33.92 15.33 36.43
CA LEU A 129 35.20 15.16 35.72
C LEU A 129 35.58 16.39 34.88
N VAL A 130 34.60 16.99 34.20
CA VAL A 130 34.81 18.22 33.42
C VAL A 130 35.21 19.39 34.31
N GLU A 131 34.58 19.55 35.48
CA GLU A 131 34.98 20.58 36.44
C GLU A 131 36.39 20.33 37.00
N ALA A 132 36.73 19.08 37.32
CA ALA A 132 38.09 18.73 37.73
C ALA A 132 39.14 18.99 36.63
N GLU A 133 38.78 18.77 35.35
CA GLU A 133 39.66 19.08 34.21
C GLU A 133 39.80 20.60 33.99
N LYS A 134 38.73 21.37 34.17
CA LYS A 134 38.80 22.84 34.17
C LYS A 134 39.72 23.37 35.25
N GLU A 135 39.63 22.84 36.47
CA GLU A 135 40.53 23.18 37.58
C GLU A 135 41.99 22.85 37.24
N CYS A 136 42.26 21.66 36.68
CA CYS A 136 43.60 21.27 36.24
C CYS A 136 44.15 22.19 35.14
N ASN A 137 43.32 22.57 34.16
CA ASN A 137 43.70 23.52 33.11
C ASN A 137 43.98 24.92 33.65
N LEU A 138 43.23 25.37 34.66
CA LEU A 138 43.50 26.62 35.37
C LEU A 138 44.85 26.58 36.09
N GLU A 139 45.16 25.50 36.82
CA GLU A 139 46.48 25.31 37.44
C GLU A 139 47.62 25.30 36.40
N LEU A 140 47.41 24.65 35.26
CA LEU A 140 48.38 24.61 34.15
C LEU A 140 48.61 26.00 33.56
N SER A 141 47.54 26.78 33.38
CA SER A 141 47.60 28.17 32.93
C SER A 141 48.33 29.07 33.94
N GLU A 142 48.12 28.87 35.25
CA GLU A 142 48.87 29.57 36.29
C GLU A 142 50.36 29.19 36.30
N LYS A 143 50.68 27.89 36.16
CA LYS A 143 52.07 27.42 36.04
C LYS A 143 52.76 28.01 34.79
N LEU A 144 52.05 28.09 33.66
CA LEU A 144 52.55 28.73 32.42
C LEU A 144 52.79 30.23 32.61
N LYS A 145 51.92 30.95 33.34
CA LYS A 145 52.15 32.35 33.73
C LYS A 145 53.33 32.53 34.70
N GLY A 146 53.63 31.52 35.52
CA GLY A 146 54.84 31.49 36.36
C GLY A 146 56.12 31.31 35.53
N VAL A 147 56.08 30.50 34.48
CA VAL A 147 57.23 30.26 33.56
C VAL A 147 57.54 31.50 32.71
N THR A 148 56.54 32.30 32.31
CA THR A 148 56.78 33.55 31.58
C THR A 148 57.35 34.67 32.44
N ARG A 149 57.06 34.70 33.75
CA ARG A 149 57.69 35.65 34.69
C ARG A 149 59.17 35.40 34.96
N ASN A 150 59.65 34.18 34.74
CA ASN A 150 61.05 33.80 34.92
C ASN A 150 61.91 33.98 33.65
N ARG A 151 61.36 34.60 32.59
CA ARG A 151 62.04 34.78 31.30
C ARG A 151 62.68 36.17 31.11
N ASP A 152 62.48 37.06 32.08
CA ASP A 152 63.11 38.37 32.14
C ASP A 152 64.14 38.39 33.27
N ASP A 153 65.22 37.60 33.12
CA ASP A 153 66.56 37.98 33.58
C ASP A 153 67.59 36.88 33.25
N VAL A 154 68.68 37.30 32.58
CA VAL A 154 69.96 36.62 32.33
C VAL A 154 70.09 35.77 31.03
N PRO A 155 71.15 35.99 30.22
CA PRO A 155 71.43 35.27 28.98
C PRO A 155 72.41 34.11 29.15
N GLY A 156 72.26 33.07 28.31
CA GLY A 156 73.34 32.14 27.96
C GLY A 156 73.36 30.81 28.71
N ASP A 157 73.26 29.75 27.92
CA ASP A 157 73.68 28.37 28.13
C ASP A 157 72.93 27.41 29.08
N GLN A 158 72.82 26.18 28.56
CA GLN A 158 72.34 24.93 29.15
C GLN A 158 70.82 24.71 29.24
N VAL A 159 70.22 24.39 28.09
CA VAL A 159 69.09 23.45 28.05
C VAL A 159 69.63 22.09 28.52
N LYS A 160 69.40 21.76 29.79
CA LYS A 160 69.73 20.44 30.36
C LYS A 160 68.81 19.37 29.75
N PRO A 161 69.32 18.37 29.00
CA PRO A 161 68.50 17.32 28.39
C PRO A 161 67.83 16.36 29.39
N TYR A 162 68.14 16.49 30.68
CA TYR A 162 67.68 15.57 31.73
C TYR A 162 66.20 15.73 32.09
N GLN A 163 65.63 16.94 32.05
CA GLN A 163 64.21 17.13 32.40
C GLN A 163 63.26 16.61 31.31
N TYR A 164 63.64 16.69 30.04
CA TYR A 164 62.86 16.15 28.93
C TYR A 164 62.92 14.62 28.86
N THR A 165 64.08 14.04 29.15
CA THR A 165 64.22 12.57 29.22
C THR A 165 63.50 11.98 30.42
N GLU A 166 63.48 12.68 31.56
CA GLU A 166 62.73 12.25 32.75
C GLU A 166 61.21 12.40 32.57
N ALA A 167 60.75 13.47 31.92
CA ALA A 167 59.34 13.63 31.54
C ALA A 167 58.89 12.59 30.49
N LEU A 168 59.74 12.27 29.50
CA LEU A 168 59.47 11.20 28.54
C LEU A 168 59.44 9.83 29.23
N ALA A 169 60.38 9.54 30.13
CA ALA A 169 60.37 8.30 30.90
C ALA A 169 59.14 8.17 31.81
N GLN A 170 58.65 9.27 32.39
CA GLN A 170 57.40 9.28 33.15
C GLN A 170 56.17 9.05 32.25
N ARG A 171 56.16 9.62 31.04
CA ARG A 171 55.10 9.35 30.04
C ARG A 171 55.13 7.90 29.58
N ASP A 172 56.31 7.34 29.30
CA ASP A 172 56.46 5.95 28.90
C ASP A 172 56.07 4.98 30.03
N LYS A 173 56.37 5.34 31.28
CA LYS A 173 55.89 4.59 32.45
C LYS A 173 54.37 4.65 32.56
N ARG A 174 53.77 5.84 32.35
CA ARG A 174 52.31 6.01 32.40
C ARG A 174 51.61 5.27 31.26
N ILE A 175 52.20 5.26 30.07
CA ILE A 175 51.72 4.48 28.92
C ILE A 175 51.76 2.99 29.25
N LYS A 176 52.85 2.49 29.84
CA LYS A 176 52.93 1.08 30.28
C LYS A 176 51.88 0.74 31.36
N GLU A 177 51.66 1.61 32.33
CA GLU A 177 50.63 1.42 33.36
C GLU A 177 49.22 1.39 32.73
N LEU A 178 48.93 2.29 31.77
CA LEU A 178 47.66 2.33 31.05
C LEU A 178 47.49 1.11 30.15
N SER A 179 48.54 0.66 29.44
CA SER A 179 48.50 -0.56 28.64
C SER A 179 48.29 -1.81 29.49
N GLN A 180 48.86 -1.86 30.70
CA GLN A 180 48.61 -2.95 31.64
C GLN A 180 47.19 -2.92 32.22
N SER A 181 46.67 -1.73 32.51
CA SER A 181 45.27 -1.56 32.96
C SER A 181 44.27 -1.91 31.86
N LEU A 182 44.55 -1.54 30.61
CA LEU A 182 43.74 -1.90 29.45
C LEU A 182 43.75 -3.41 29.24
N ALA A 183 44.92 -4.04 29.26
CA ALA A 183 45.04 -5.50 29.17
C ALA A 183 44.38 -6.24 30.35
N ALA A 184 44.29 -5.62 31.54
CA ALA A 184 43.56 -6.17 32.67
C ALA A 184 42.03 -6.02 32.49
N GLN A 185 41.56 -4.89 31.94
CA GLN A 185 40.15 -4.69 31.58
C GLN A 185 39.72 -5.61 30.44
N GLU A 186 40.53 -5.80 29.41
CA GLU A 186 40.28 -6.75 28.31
C GLU A 186 40.13 -8.18 28.84
N ARG A 187 40.98 -8.60 29.80
CA ARG A 187 40.83 -9.89 30.47
C ARG A 187 39.55 -9.99 31.31
N LEU A 188 39.13 -8.91 31.96
CA LEU A 188 37.88 -8.88 32.72
C LEU A 188 36.67 -8.99 31.78
N VAL A 189 36.72 -8.32 30.63
CA VAL A 189 35.70 -8.41 29.58
C VAL A 189 35.65 -9.82 28.99
N GLU A 190 36.79 -10.46 28.74
CA GLU A 190 36.84 -11.86 28.32
C GLU A 190 36.30 -12.82 29.39
N GLN A 191 36.53 -12.54 30.68
CA GLN A 191 35.94 -13.33 31.77
C GLN A 191 34.43 -13.14 31.84
N LEU A 192 33.92 -11.91 31.75
CA LEU A 192 32.49 -11.62 31.73
C LEU A 192 31.80 -12.19 30.48
N SER A 193 32.48 -12.20 29.33
CA SER A 193 31.94 -12.84 28.12
C SER A 193 31.92 -14.37 28.25
N ARG A 194 32.91 -14.97 28.93
CA ARG A 194 32.90 -16.41 29.24
C ARG A 194 31.85 -16.76 30.28
N GLU A 195 31.64 -15.92 31.30
CA GLU A 195 30.54 -16.09 32.26
C GLU A 195 29.17 -15.93 31.60
N LYS A 196 29.02 -15.01 30.64
CA LYS A 196 27.81 -14.88 29.81
C LYS A 196 27.57 -16.13 28.95
N GLN A 197 28.62 -16.71 28.37
CA GLN A 197 28.51 -17.98 27.64
C GLN A 197 28.18 -19.18 28.54
N LEU A 198 28.67 -19.19 29.78
CA LEU A 198 28.34 -20.22 30.77
C LEU A 198 26.91 -20.06 31.33
N LEU A 199 26.42 -18.83 31.50
CA LEU A 199 25.01 -18.57 31.84
C LEU A 199 24.06 -19.03 30.72
N HIS A 200 24.46 -18.85 29.46
CA HIS A 200 23.71 -19.34 28.30
C HIS A 200 23.64 -20.89 28.20
N LEU A 201 24.53 -21.61 28.91
CA LEU A 201 24.52 -23.07 29.03
C LEU A 201 23.73 -23.57 30.26
N LEU A 202 23.41 -22.70 31.23
CA LEU A 202 22.55 -23.02 32.39
C LEU A 202 21.07 -22.68 32.14
N GLU A 203 20.76 -21.96 31.06
CA GLU A 203 19.40 -21.57 30.65
C GLU A 203 18.81 -22.43 29.53
N GLU A 204 19.32 -23.65 29.30
CA GLU A 204 18.53 -24.67 28.61
C GLU A 204 17.48 -25.26 29.57
N PRO A 205 16.18 -25.23 29.24
CA PRO A 205 15.17 -25.90 30.04
C PRO A 205 15.40 -27.41 29.93
N THR A 206 15.73 -28.02 31.07
CA THR A 206 15.57 -29.45 31.37
C THR A 206 14.20 -29.94 30.92
N SER A 207 14.11 -30.39 29.67
CA SER A 207 13.07 -31.27 29.19
C SER A 207 13.44 -32.66 29.68
N MET A 208 12.69 -33.16 30.67
CA MET A 208 12.79 -34.54 31.10
C MET A 208 12.59 -35.48 29.90
N GLU A 209 13.50 -36.44 29.81
CA GLU A 209 13.45 -37.63 28.98
C GLU A 209 12.09 -38.31 29.04
N VAL A 210 11.52 -38.61 27.86
CA VAL A 210 10.76 -39.86 27.66
C VAL A 210 11.25 -40.47 26.35
N GLN A 211 12.10 -41.48 26.47
CA GLN A 211 12.51 -42.36 25.39
C GLN A 211 11.32 -43.21 24.86
N PRO A 212 11.42 -43.74 23.62
CA PRO A 212 10.31 -44.34 22.91
C PRO A 212 10.13 -45.81 23.30
N MET A 213 8.90 -46.21 23.62
CA MET A 213 8.53 -47.63 23.71
C MET A 213 7.20 -47.87 23.00
N THR A 214 7.28 -48.14 21.70
CA THR A 214 6.23 -48.81 20.94
C THR A 214 6.45 -50.32 21.05
N LYS A 215 5.66 -50.98 21.91
CA LYS A 215 5.07 -52.33 21.76
C LYS A 215 4.75 -52.92 23.14
N GLU A 216 3.60 -53.59 23.20
CA GLU A 216 3.08 -54.42 24.29
C GLU A 216 2.44 -53.71 25.49
N LEU A 217 1.19 -53.23 25.33
CA LEU A 217 0.06 -53.63 26.20
C LEU A 217 -1.31 -53.14 25.69
N LEU A 218 -1.74 -53.62 24.51
CA LEU A 218 -3.17 -53.67 24.16
C LEU A 218 -3.50 -55.06 23.62
N GLN A 219 -3.27 -56.05 24.49
CA GLN A 219 -3.84 -57.38 24.33
C GLN A 219 -4.57 -57.71 25.62
N ASN A 220 -5.79 -57.22 25.73
CA ASN A 220 -6.93 -57.92 26.34
C ASN A 220 -8.10 -56.94 26.47
N GLN A 221 -9.03 -57.04 25.52
CA GLN A 221 -10.49 -57.07 25.71
C GLN A 221 -11.20 -56.56 24.45
N LEU A 222 -11.03 -57.30 23.35
CA LEU A 222 -12.12 -57.49 22.39
C LEU A 222 -12.83 -58.77 22.82
N ASN A 223 -13.96 -58.60 23.51
CA ASN A 223 -15.03 -59.60 23.61
C ASN A 223 -16.26 -58.95 24.24
N SER A 224 -17.06 -58.27 23.43
CA SER A 224 -18.52 -58.46 23.39
C SER A 224 -19.16 -57.52 22.37
N SER A 225 -19.81 -58.15 21.38
CA SER A 225 -21.00 -57.70 20.65
C SER A 225 -20.96 -56.38 19.88
N GLU A 226 -20.81 -56.52 18.56
CA GLU A 226 -21.67 -55.93 17.51
C GLU A 226 -22.66 -54.82 17.94
N THR A 227 -22.39 -53.58 17.51
CA THR A 227 -23.40 -52.59 17.13
C THR A 227 -22.84 -51.64 16.05
N PRO A 228 -23.54 -51.43 14.91
CA PRO A 228 -23.14 -50.46 13.90
C PRO A 228 -23.71 -49.09 14.28
N THR A 229 -23.02 -48.30 15.11
CA THR A 229 -23.46 -46.91 15.38
C THR A 229 -22.30 -45.96 15.74
N THR A 230 -21.10 -46.47 16.03
CA THR A 230 -19.97 -45.63 16.45
C THR A 230 -19.20 -44.95 15.30
N GLN A 231 -19.45 -45.32 14.04
CA GLN A 231 -18.86 -44.61 12.89
C GLN A 231 -19.48 -43.23 12.62
N GLN A 232 -20.67 -42.95 13.15
CA GLN A 232 -21.38 -41.70 12.90
C GLN A 232 -20.90 -40.56 13.82
N SER A 233 -20.63 -40.84 15.10
CA SER A 233 -20.10 -39.85 16.07
C SER A 233 -18.68 -39.37 15.76
N VAL A 234 -17.82 -40.25 15.21
CA VAL A 234 -16.46 -39.88 14.78
C VAL A 234 -16.52 -39.03 13.51
N SER A 235 -17.50 -39.29 12.62
CA SER A 235 -17.73 -38.48 11.43
C SER A 235 -18.27 -37.09 11.76
N GLU A 236 -19.09 -36.95 12.80
CA GLU A 236 -19.64 -35.66 13.27
C GLU A 236 -18.59 -34.78 13.95
N ILE A 237 -17.69 -35.36 14.77
CA ILE A 237 -16.58 -34.62 15.38
C ILE A 237 -15.59 -34.15 14.31
N HIS A 238 -15.25 -35.01 13.34
CA HIS A 238 -14.39 -34.61 12.22
C HIS A 238 -15.06 -33.58 11.29
N LEU A 239 -16.39 -33.62 11.13
CA LEU A 239 -17.15 -32.59 10.41
C LEU A 239 -17.10 -31.24 11.14
N ALA A 240 -17.26 -31.22 12.46
CA ALA A 240 -17.19 -30.00 13.26
C ALA A 240 -15.77 -29.39 13.25
N GLU A 241 -14.73 -30.21 13.43
CA GLU A 241 -13.33 -29.77 13.32
C GLU A 241 -12.98 -29.26 11.91
N LEU A 242 -13.51 -29.91 10.86
CA LEU A 242 -13.35 -29.44 9.48
C LEU A 242 -14.09 -28.12 9.24
N GLN A 243 -15.26 -27.95 9.86
CA GLN A 243 -16.06 -26.74 9.74
C GLN A 243 -15.44 -25.56 10.48
N GLU A 244 -14.84 -25.79 11.64
CA GLU A 244 -14.11 -24.79 12.41
C GLU A 244 -12.78 -24.42 11.72
N LYS A 245 -12.05 -25.41 11.18
CA LYS A 245 -10.87 -25.15 10.34
C LYS A 245 -11.24 -24.38 9.08
N MET A 246 -12.38 -24.69 8.45
CA MET A 246 -12.88 -23.95 7.29
C MET A 246 -13.20 -22.50 7.67
N GLN A 247 -13.93 -22.27 8.76
CA GLN A 247 -14.22 -20.90 9.26
C GLN A 247 -12.95 -20.13 9.64
N GLN A 248 -11.97 -20.79 10.26
CA GLN A 248 -10.67 -20.20 10.57
C GLN A 248 -9.90 -19.85 9.28
N THR A 249 -9.91 -20.73 8.27
CA THR A 249 -9.29 -20.43 6.98
C THR A 249 -10.03 -19.35 6.19
N GLU A 250 -11.35 -19.23 6.34
CA GLU A 250 -12.16 -18.15 5.77
C GLU A 250 -11.87 -16.82 6.44
N ALA A 251 -11.77 -16.79 7.78
CA ALA A 251 -11.37 -15.60 8.53
C ALA A 251 -9.94 -15.17 8.17
N ASN A 252 -9.00 -16.11 8.10
CA ASN A 252 -7.63 -15.85 7.66
C ASN A 252 -7.58 -15.35 6.21
N ASN A 253 -8.35 -15.94 5.29
CA ASN A 253 -8.46 -15.45 3.92
C ASN A 253 -9.04 -14.04 3.87
N LYS A 254 -10.04 -13.73 4.71
CA LYS A 254 -10.61 -12.38 4.79
C LYS A 254 -9.60 -11.35 5.28
N ILE A 255 -8.82 -11.69 6.31
CA ILE A 255 -7.72 -10.84 6.81
C ILE A 255 -6.63 -10.67 5.74
N LEU A 256 -6.27 -11.74 5.03
CA LEU A 256 -5.30 -11.67 3.93
C LEU A 256 -5.84 -10.84 2.75
N GLN A 257 -7.13 -10.93 2.45
CA GLN A 257 -7.80 -10.13 1.43
C GLN A 257 -7.80 -8.64 1.83
N GLU A 258 -8.07 -8.33 3.09
CA GLU A 258 -8.02 -6.98 3.64
C GLU A 258 -6.59 -6.42 3.60
N LYS A 259 -5.59 -7.20 4.03
CA LYS A 259 -4.16 -6.83 3.92
C LYS A 259 -3.70 -6.64 2.46
N LEU A 260 -4.18 -7.48 1.53
CA LEU A 260 -3.89 -7.34 0.11
C LEU A 260 -4.50 -6.05 -0.44
N ASN A 261 -5.73 -5.72 -0.06
CA ASN A 261 -6.38 -4.48 -0.48
C ASN A 261 -5.66 -3.25 0.10
N GLU A 262 -5.23 -3.31 1.36
CA GLU A 262 -4.50 -2.24 2.03
C GLU A 262 -3.13 -2.01 1.37
N MET A 263 -2.35 -3.08 1.13
CA MET A 263 -1.12 -3.05 0.34
C MET A 263 -1.34 -2.51 -1.07
N THR A 264 -2.46 -2.85 -1.71
CA THR A 264 -2.79 -2.35 -3.05
C THR A 264 -3.09 -0.84 -3.03
N CYS A 265 -3.75 -0.35 -1.98
CA CYS A 265 -3.98 1.09 -1.77
C CYS A 265 -2.68 1.83 -1.48
N GLU A 266 -1.81 1.28 -0.63
CA GLU A 266 -0.49 1.87 -0.34
C GLU A 266 0.41 1.91 -1.57
N LEU A 267 0.41 0.83 -2.37
CA LEU A 267 1.15 0.79 -3.63
C LEU A 267 0.64 1.85 -4.62
N LYS A 268 -0.68 2.04 -4.73
CA LYS A 268 -1.25 3.12 -5.56
C LYS A 268 -0.83 4.49 -5.06
N PHE A 269 -0.83 4.72 -3.75
CA PHE A 269 -0.43 6.00 -3.17
C PHE A 269 1.06 6.27 -3.36
N ALA A 270 1.92 5.25 -3.20
CA ALA A 270 3.35 5.32 -3.47
C ALA A 270 3.62 5.57 -4.96
N GLN A 271 2.86 4.92 -5.86
CA GLN A 271 2.95 5.12 -7.30
C GLN A 271 2.53 6.54 -7.70
N GLU A 272 1.44 7.08 -7.15
CA GLU A 272 1.01 8.47 -7.37
C GLU A 272 2.04 9.47 -6.83
N SER A 273 2.66 9.18 -5.69
CA SER A 273 3.75 10.00 -5.14
C SER A 273 5.01 9.97 -6.01
N SER A 274 5.38 8.79 -6.53
CA SER A 274 6.51 8.64 -7.48
C SER A 274 6.24 9.44 -8.75
N GLN A 275 5.04 9.33 -9.32
CA GLN A 275 4.66 10.08 -10.52
C GLN A 275 4.72 11.60 -10.30
N LYS A 276 4.34 12.07 -9.11
CA LYS A 276 4.49 13.50 -8.73
C LYS A 276 5.96 13.90 -8.62
N GLN A 277 6.80 13.06 -8.03
CA GLN A 277 8.25 13.30 -7.96
C GLN A 277 8.88 13.31 -9.35
N ASP A 278 8.52 12.38 -10.23
CA ASP A 278 8.99 12.33 -11.62
C ASP A 278 8.59 13.58 -12.39
N GLY A 279 7.35 14.06 -12.22
CA GLY A 279 6.91 15.34 -12.80
C GLY A 279 7.73 16.53 -12.29
N THR A 280 8.14 16.52 -11.02
CA THR A 280 8.97 17.57 -10.42
C THR A 280 10.41 17.50 -10.95
N ILE A 281 10.97 16.30 -11.10
CA ILE A 281 12.31 16.06 -11.68
C ILE A 281 12.34 16.48 -13.15
N GLN A 282 11.30 16.14 -13.92
CA GLN A 282 11.16 16.55 -15.31
C GLN A 282 11.18 18.09 -15.44
N ASN A 283 10.44 18.80 -14.57
CA ASN A 283 10.43 20.26 -14.54
C ASN A 283 11.81 20.83 -14.21
N LEU A 284 12.50 20.30 -13.21
CA LEU A 284 13.85 20.73 -12.85
C LEU A 284 14.83 20.48 -14.00
N LYS A 285 14.74 19.33 -14.68
CA LYS A 285 15.56 18.98 -15.85
C LYS A 285 15.33 19.95 -17.02
N GLU A 286 14.10 20.36 -17.25
CA GLU A 286 13.78 21.36 -18.27
C GLU A 286 14.30 22.75 -17.90
N THR A 287 14.22 23.15 -16.62
CA THR A 287 14.83 24.41 -16.16
C THR A 287 16.35 24.41 -16.28
N LEU A 288 17.00 23.28 -16.00
CA LEU A 288 18.45 23.12 -16.17
C LEU A 288 18.85 23.26 -17.64
N LYS A 289 18.16 22.56 -18.55
CA LYS A 289 18.41 22.68 -20.01
C LYS A 289 18.23 24.10 -20.53
N SER A 290 17.25 24.83 -20.00
CA SER A 290 17.07 26.25 -20.33
C SER A 290 18.28 27.07 -19.89
N ARG A 291 18.79 26.85 -18.68
CA ARG A 291 20.00 27.50 -18.15
C ARG A 291 21.27 27.13 -18.91
N GLU A 292 21.42 25.87 -19.31
CA GLU A 292 22.55 25.41 -20.14
C GLU A 292 22.54 26.13 -21.50
N SER A 293 21.37 26.23 -22.15
CA SER A 293 21.26 26.99 -23.41
C SER A 293 21.53 28.49 -23.23
N GLU A 294 21.15 29.07 -22.09
CA GLU A 294 21.48 30.45 -21.74
C GLU A 294 23.00 30.64 -21.57
N THR A 295 23.69 29.68 -20.96
CA THR A 295 25.16 29.72 -20.83
C THR A 295 25.87 29.53 -22.17
N GLU A 296 25.43 28.62 -23.03
CA GLU A 296 26.00 28.41 -24.37
C GLU A 296 25.86 29.65 -25.24
N GLU A 297 24.74 30.35 -25.15
CA GLU A 297 24.54 31.61 -25.87
C GLU A 297 25.43 32.73 -25.33
N LEU A 298 25.67 32.79 -24.01
CA LEU A 298 26.64 33.72 -23.43
C LEU A 298 28.06 33.41 -23.94
N TYR A 299 28.43 32.13 -24.06
CA TYR A 299 29.70 31.73 -24.67
C TYR A 299 29.82 32.16 -26.14
N GLN A 300 28.78 31.94 -26.96
CA GLN A 300 28.77 32.40 -28.36
C GLN A 300 28.88 33.93 -28.48
N VAL A 301 28.29 34.68 -27.55
CA VAL A 301 28.43 36.15 -27.51
C VAL A 301 29.86 36.55 -27.15
N ILE A 302 30.50 35.87 -26.20
CA ILE A 302 31.90 36.13 -25.82
C ILE A 302 32.84 35.83 -27.00
N GLU A 303 32.65 34.72 -27.71
CA GLU A 303 33.42 34.41 -28.92
C GLU A 303 33.21 35.46 -30.02
N GLY A 304 31.97 35.84 -30.31
CA GLY A 304 31.69 36.91 -31.27
C GLY A 304 32.31 38.27 -30.89
N GLN A 305 32.36 38.58 -29.58
CA GLN A 305 33.06 39.76 -29.07
C GLN A 305 34.58 39.65 -29.20
N ASN A 306 35.17 38.47 -28.98
CA ASN A 306 36.59 38.23 -29.19
C ASN A 306 36.99 38.31 -30.66
N ASP A 307 36.16 37.80 -31.56
CA ASP A 307 36.37 37.88 -33.02
C ASP A 307 36.32 39.32 -33.52
N THR A 308 35.35 40.11 -33.03
CA THR A 308 35.26 41.53 -33.38
C THR A 308 36.44 42.32 -32.80
N MET A 309 36.87 42.01 -31.58
CA MET A 309 38.10 42.57 -31.00
C MET A 309 39.35 42.18 -31.81
N SER A 310 39.44 40.96 -32.31
CA SER A 310 40.55 40.50 -33.15
C SER A 310 40.57 41.22 -34.50
N LYS A 311 39.42 41.35 -35.16
CA LYS A 311 39.26 42.12 -36.40
C LYS A 311 39.59 43.61 -36.23
N LEU A 312 39.19 44.22 -35.11
CA LEU A 312 39.57 45.61 -34.79
C LEU A 312 41.07 45.75 -34.57
N ARG A 313 41.72 44.79 -33.91
CA ARG A 313 43.20 44.75 -33.79
C ARG A 313 43.86 44.60 -35.17
N GLU A 314 43.38 43.71 -36.02
CA GLU A 314 43.89 43.56 -37.40
C GLU A 314 43.70 44.82 -38.24
N MET A 315 42.53 45.46 -38.19
CA MET A 315 42.28 46.71 -38.92
C MET A 315 43.15 47.87 -38.41
N LEU A 316 43.39 47.95 -37.09
CA LEU A 316 44.32 48.92 -36.51
C LEU A 316 45.75 48.67 -37.03
N HIS A 317 46.18 47.41 -37.09
CA HIS A 317 47.48 47.04 -37.66
C HIS A 317 47.56 47.35 -39.16
N GLN A 318 46.51 47.07 -39.94
CA GLN A 318 46.44 47.39 -41.38
C GLN A 318 46.43 48.91 -41.65
N SER A 319 45.75 49.69 -40.81
CA SER A 319 45.74 51.17 -40.89
C SER A 319 47.12 51.75 -40.56
N GLN A 320 47.81 51.23 -39.55
CA GLN A 320 49.19 51.60 -39.21
C GLN A 320 50.19 51.22 -40.32
N LEU A 321 49.99 50.09 -41.01
CA LEU A 321 50.77 49.67 -42.18
C LEU A 321 50.50 50.52 -43.44
N GLY A 322 49.26 50.99 -43.62
CA GLY A 322 48.87 51.89 -44.70
C GLY A 322 49.44 53.31 -44.56
N GLN A 323 49.58 53.82 -43.33
CA GLN A 323 50.20 55.12 -43.05
C GLN A 323 51.70 55.17 -43.36
N LEU A 324 52.39 54.02 -43.39
CA LEU A 324 53.82 53.92 -43.76
C LEU A 324 54.06 54.00 -45.29
N HIS A 325 53.01 54.00 -46.13
CA HIS A 325 53.14 53.94 -47.59
C HIS A 325 52.49 55.13 -48.34
N SER A 326 52.11 56.24 -47.69
CA SER A 326 51.44 57.37 -48.36
C SER A 326 52.08 58.72 -48.01
N THR A 327 53.06 59.14 -48.82
CA THR A 327 53.46 60.54 -48.96
C THR A 327 52.76 61.15 -50.18
N GLU A 328 52.08 62.29 -49.96
CA GLU A 328 51.54 63.29 -50.91
C GLU A 328 50.01 63.29 -51.20
N GLY A 329 49.36 64.44 -50.90
CA GLY A 329 48.05 64.86 -51.39
C GLY A 329 46.99 65.12 -50.30
N THR A 330 46.52 66.36 -50.13
CA THR A 330 45.64 66.83 -49.03
C THR A 330 44.12 66.81 -49.32
N SER A 331 43.63 66.27 -50.45
CA SER A 331 42.19 66.11 -50.74
C SER A 331 41.53 64.72 -50.51
N PRO A 332 42.24 63.56 -50.46
CA PRO A 332 41.61 62.25 -50.21
C PRO A 332 41.27 62.02 -48.72
N ALA A 333 41.83 62.80 -47.80
CA ALA A 333 41.64 62.63 -46.36
C ALA A 333 40.19 62.86 -45.90
N GLN A 334 39.48 63.84 -46.47
CA GLN A 334 38.09 64.16 -46.07
C GLN A 334 37.06 63.14 -46.56
N GLN A 335 37.26 62.54 -47.74
CA GLN A 335 36.41 61.44 -48.23
C GLN A 335 36.70 60.14 -47.49
N GLN A 336 37.95 59.89 -47.08
CA GLN A 336 38.30 58.77 -46.21
C GLN A 336 37.68 58.91 -44.82
N VAL A 337 37.69 60.10 -44.22
CA VAL A 337 37.05 60.36 -42.91
C VAL A 337 35.54 60.15 -43.00
N ALA A 338 34.86 60.69 -44.02
CA ALA A 338 33.43 60.49 -44.19
C ALA A 338 33.04 59.02 -44.43
N LEU A 339 33.87 58.25 -45.16
CA LEU A 339 33.68 56.80 -45.33
C LEU A 339 33.89 56.01 -44.03
N LEU A 340 34.89 56.40 -43.23
CA LEU A 340 35.17 55.82 -41.91
C LEU A 340 34.05 56.12 -40.90
N ASP A 341 33.48 57.33 -40.94
CA ASP A 341 32.33 57.71 -40.12
C ASP A 341 31.07 56.94 -40.51
N LEU A 342 30.83 56.76 -41.82
CA LEU A 342 29.72 55.95 -42.33
C LEU A 342 29.90 54.46 -42.00
N GLN A 343 31.11 53.93 -42.12
CA GLN A 343 31.43 52.56 -41.68
C GLN A 343 31.27 52.38 -40.17
N SER A 344 31.67 53.37 -39.37
CA SER A 344 31.48 53.36 -37.92
C SER A 344 29.99 53.42 -37.54
N ALA A 345 29.20 54.26 -38.21
CA ALA A 345 27.75 54.34 -37.99
C ALA A 345 27.02 53.06 -38.42
N LEU A 346 27.43 52.43 -39.52
CA LEU A 346 26.89 51.16 -39.99
C LEU A 346 27.23 50.03 -39.00
N PHE A 347 28.46 50.02 -38.46
CA PHE A 347 28.88 49.09 -37.42
C PHE A 347 28.10 49.27 -36.11
N CYS A 348 27.88 50.52 -35.66
CA CYS A 348 27.06 50.81 -34.49
C CYS A 348 25.62 50.35 -34.68
N SER A 349 25.04 50.62 -35.85
CA SER A 349 23.69 50.17 -36.22
C SER A 349 23.59 48.64 -36.23
N GLN A 350 24.62 47.95 -36.72
CA GLN A 350 24.67 46.49 -36.76
C GLN A 350 24.80 45.86 -35.37
N LEU A 351 25.59 46.47 -34.48
CA LEU A 351 25.65 46.10 -33.06
C LEU A 351 24.30 46.31 -32.36
N GLU A 352 23.62 47.40 -32.65
CA GLU A 352 22.31 47.72 -32.07
C GLU A 352 21.23 46.73 -32.53
N ILE A 353 21.22 46.36 -33.82
CA ILE A 353 20.36 45.30 -34.36
C ILE A 353 20.65 43.96 -33.67
N GLN A 354 21.92 43.58 -33.50
CA GLN A 354 22.28 42.35 -32.80
C GLN A 354 21.85 42.36 -31.33
N LYS A 355 21.92 43.52 -30.65
CA LYS A 355 21.45 43.70 -29.27
C LYS A 355 19.92 43.55 -29.19
N LEU A 356 19.19 44.16 -30.13
CA LEU A 356 17.74 44.04 -30.20
C LEU A 356 17.30 42.60 -30.54
N GLN A 357 17.97 41.92 -31.45
CA GLN A 357 17.69 40.50 -31.76
C GLN A 357 17.91 39.59 -30.55
N ARG A 358 18.94 39.84 -29.75
CA ARG A 358 19.15 39.14 -28.48
C ARG A 358 18.02 39.39 -27.48
N MET A 359 17.59 40.64 -27.34
CA MET A 359 16.48 40.99 -26.46
C MET A 359 15.17 40.32 -26.92
N VAL A 360 14.91 40.25 -28.22
CA VAL A 360 13.73 39.55 -28.78
C VAL A 360 13.78 38.06 -28.46
N ARG A 361 14.90 37.37 -28.73
CA ARG A 361 15.05 35.94 -28.41
C ARG A 361 14.89 35.66 -26.91
N GLN A 362 15.43 36.53 -26.06
CA GLN A 362 15.25 36.43 -24.61
C GLN A 362 13.77 36.58 -24.21
N LYS A 363 13.05 37.54 -24.81
CA LYS A 363 11.61 37.75 -24.55
C LYS A 363 10.74 36.60 -25.09
N GLU A 364 11.10 36.00 -26.22
CA GLU A 364 10.42 34.81 -26.75
C GLU A 364 10.56 33.61 -25.81
N ARG A 365 11.76 33.37 -25.26
CA ARG A 365 11.96 32.31 -24.24
C ARG A 365 11.18 32.58 -22.97
N GLN A 366 11.24 33.81 -22.45
CA GLN A 366 10.45 34.20 -21.27
C GLN A 366 8.95 33.99 -21.48
N LEU A 367 8.44 34.25 -22.69
CA LEU A 367 7.04 34.00 -23.04
C LEU A 367 6.71 32.50 -23.05
N VAL A 368 7.58 31.67 -23.64
CA VAL A 368 7.40 30.21 -23.68
C VAL A 368 7.43 29.64 -22.27
N ASP A 369 8.37 30.06 -21.44
CA ASP A 369 8.46 29.61 -20.06
C ASP A 369 7.24 30.07 -19.25
N ALA A 370 6.81 31.33 -19.38
CA ALA A 370 5.58 31.81 -18.72
C ALA A 370 4.33 31.02 -19.15
N LYS A 371 4.24 30.62 -20.44
CA LYS A 371 3.14 29.77 -20.93
C LYS A 371 3.18 28.37 -20.31
N ARG A 372 4.36 27.78 -20.13
CA ARG A 372 4.54 26.49 -19.46
C ARG A 372 4.17 26.57 -17.98
N HIS A 373 4.66 27.57 -17.25
CA HIS A 373 4.29 27.80 -15.85
C HIS A 373 2.76 27.98 -15.68
N MET A 374 2.11 28.70 -16.61
CA MET A 374 0.66 28.82 -16.61
C MET A 374 -0.05 27.48 -16.85
N GLN A 375 0.48 26.61 -17.72
CA GLN A 375 -0.07 25.27 -17.94
C GLN A 375 0.07 24.38 -16.69
N PHE A 376 1.23 24.42 -16.03
CA PHE A 376 1.44 23.70 -14.76
C PHE A 376 0.53 24.22 -13.65
N ALA A 377 0.39 25.54 -13.51
CA ALA A 377 -0.52 26.11 -12.53
C ALA A 377 -1.98 25.69 -12.79
N LYS A 378 -2.39 25.59 -14.05
CA LYS A 378 -3.72 25.08 -14.44
C LYS A 378 -3.89 23.59 -14.13
N ALA A 379 -2.89 22.76 -14.42
CA ALA A 379 -2.92 21.33 -14.10
C ALA A 379 -2.99 21.10 -12.58
N ALA A 380 -2.14 21.78 -11.81
CA ALA A 380 -2.13 21.71 -10.34
C ALA A 380 -3.42 22.27 -9.70
N ALA A 381 -4.08 23.24 -10.33
CA ALA A 381 -5.40 23.71 -9.90
C ALA A 381 -6.47 22.63 -10.15
N HIS A 382 -6.44 21.98 -11.33
CA HIS A 382 -7.37 20.90 -11.67
C HIS A 382 -7.21 19.69 -10.75
N GLU A 383 -5.97 19.26 -10.45
CA GLU A 383 -5.69 18.16 -9.53
C GLU A 383 -6.20 18.47 -8.11
N ARG A 384 -5.99 19.70 -7.62
CA ARG A 384 -6.55 20.12 -6.32
C ARG A 384 -8.07 20.09 -6.29
N GLU A 385 -8.73 20.45 -7.40
CA GLU A 385 -10.19 20.41 -7.51
C GLU A 385 -10.70 18.96 -7.52
N GLN A 386 -10.06 18.06 -8.26
CA GLN A 386 -10.37 16.63 -8.24
C GLN A 386 -10.18 16.02 -6.84
N GLN A 387 -9.10 16.39 -6.14
CA GLN A 387 -8.85 15.93 -4.77
C GLN A 387 -9.92 16.45 -3.80
N LYS A 388 -10.34 17.71 -3.94
CA LYS A 388 -11.46 18.26 -3.15
C LYS A 388 -12.75 17.50 -3.42
N GLU A 389 -13.08 17.23 -4.68
CA GLU A 389 -14.27 16.44 -5.01
C GLU A 389 -14.21 15.02 -4.47
N ALA A 390 -13.06 14.34 -4.56
CA ALA A 390 -12.87 13.01 -4.00
C ALA A 390 -13.05 13.01 -2.47
N SER A 391 -12.45 14.00 -1.79
CA SER A 391 -12.62 14.16 -0.33
C SER A 391 -14.07 14.47 0.06
N TRP A 392 -14.78 15.26 -0.76
CA TRP A 392 -16.19 15.57 -0.55
C TRP A 392 -17.09 14.34 -0.73
N ARG A 393 -16.85 13.52 -1.76
CA ARG A 393 -17.55 12.25 -1.99
C ARG A 393 -17.34 11.29 -0.82
N HIS A 394 -16.10 11.12 -0.38
CA HIS A 394 -15.78 10.26 0.77
C HIS A 394 -16.46 10.75 2.06
N ASN A 395 -16.44 12.06 2.33
CA ASN A 395 -17.17 12.64 3.45
C ASN A 395 -18.69 12.43 3.35
N GLN A 396 -19.25 12.48 2.14
CA GLN A 396 -20.67 12.22 1.92
C GLN A 396 -21.01 10.75 2.19
N GLU A 397 -20.17 9.81 1.78
CA GLU A 397 -20.31 8.38 2.06
C GLU A 397 -20.21 8.09 3.56
N LEU A 398 -19.21 8.69 4.24
CA LEU A 398 -19.09 8.61 5.70
C LEU A 398 -20.34 9.12 6.42
N ARG A 399 -20.90 10.25 5.97
CA ARG A 399 -22.15 10.77 6.54
C ARG A 399 -23.34 9.84 6.29
N LYS A 400 -23.40 9.16 5.14
CA LYS A 400 -24.45 8.16 4.86
C LYS A 400 -24.27 6.92 5.75
N ALA A 401 -23.04 6.41 5.87
CA ALA A 401 -22.73 5.27 6.73
C ALA A 401 -23.02 5.56 8.21
N LEU A 402 -22.66 6.75 8.69
CA LEU A 402 -22.98 7.18 10.06
C LEU A 402 -24.49 7.26 10.31
N LYS A 403 -25.26 7.80 9.35
CA LYS A 403 -26.73 7.81 9.45
C LYS A 403 -27.31 6.40 9.50
N HIS A 404 -26.82 5.51 8.64
CA HIS A 404 -27.24 4.11 8.62
C HIS A 404 -26.95 3.42 9.95
N LEU A 405 -25.73 3.54 10.47
CA LEU A 405 -25.35 2.97 11.77
C LEU A 405 -26.19 3.57 12.92
N GLN A 406 -26.52 4.87 12.84
CA GLN A 406 -27.38 5.51 13.83
C GLN A 406 -28.82 4.97 13.78
N GLU A 407 -29.35 4.74 12.58
CA GLU A 407 -30.67 4.12 12.37
C GLU A 407 -30.67 2.65 12.85
N GLU A 408 -29.63 1.87 12.53
CA GLU A 408 -29.47 0.50 13.03
C GLU A 408 -29.39 0.44 14.56
N LEU A 409 -28.62 1.35 15.17
CA LEU A 409 -28.53 1.44 16.63
C LEU A 409 -29.88 1.83 17.25
N GLN A 410 -30.62 2.74 16.62
CA GLN A 410 -31.98 3.09 17.06
C GLN A 410 -32.93 1.90 16.94
N ASN A 411 -32.87 1.16 15.85
CA ASN A 411 -33.68 -0.05 15.62
C ASN A 411 -33.35 -1.13 16.65
N LYS A 412 -32.06 -1.41 16.91
CA LYS A 412 -31.66 -2.37 17.95
C LYS A 412 -32.10 -1.93 19.35
N ASN A 413 -32.00 -0.65 19.67
CA ASN A 413 -32.51 -0.12 20.95
C ASN A 413 -34.03 -0.26 21.07
N GLN A 414 -34.78 -0.03 19.99
CA GLN A 414 -36.23 -0.25 19.97
C GLN A 414 -36.57 -1.74 20.16
N GLN A 415 -35.86 -2.64 19.48
CA GLN A 415 -36.01 -4.09 19.64
C GLN A 415 -35.72 -4.56 21.06
N LEU A 416 -34.66 -4.03 21.69
CA LEU A 416 -34.35 -4.34 23.09
C LEU A 416 -35.49 -3.87 24.01
N ARG A 417 -36.02 -2.65 23.81
CA ARG A 417 -37.16 -2.16 24.59
C ARG A 417 -38.43 -2.97 24.39
N THR A 418 -38.70 -3.47 23.18
CA THR A 418 -39.86 -4.33 22.93
C THR A 418 -39.68 -5.68 23.61
N LEU A 419 -38.50 -6.29 23.53
CA LEU A 419 -38.17 -7.54 24.21
C LEU A 419 -38.24 -7.40 25.73
N GLU A 420 -37.72 -6.30 26.29
CA GLU A 420 -37.85 -5.98 27.71
C GLU A 420 -39.32 -5.87 28.12
N ALA A 421 -40.13 -5.13 27.35
CA ALA A 421 -41.57 -4.99 27.61
C ALA A 421 -42.31 -6.34 27.54
N GLU A 422 -41.96 -7.19 26.57
CA GLU A 422 -42.47 -8.56 26.45
C GLU A 422 -42.11 -9.40 27.67
N LYS A 423 -40.85 -9.36 28.14
CA LYS A 423 -40.41 -10.06 29.35
C LYS A 423 -41.13 -9.57 30.59
N TYR A 424 -41.32 -8.26 30.76
CA TYR A 424 -42.12 -7.72 31.85
C TYR A 424 -43.59 -8.18 31.79
N ASN A 425 -44.17 -8.30 30.60
CA ASN A 425 -45.52 -8.83 30.43
C ASN A 425 -45.59 -10.33 30.72
N GLU A 426 -44.61 -11.12 30.27
CA GLU A 426 -44.48 -12.55 30.59
C GLU A 426 -44.42 -12.74 32.11
N ILE A 427 -43.54 -12.02 32.81
CA ILE A 427 -43.43 -12.07 34.28
C ILE A 427 -44.78 -11.70 34.92
N ARG A 428 -45.42 -10.62 34.48
CA ARG A 428 -46.73 -10.20 35.00
C ARG A 428 -47.80 -11.28 34.82
N THR A 429 -47.86 -11.92 33.65
CA THR A 429 -48.83 -13.00 33.39
C THR A 429 -48.52 -14.26 34.23
N GLN A 430 -47.24 -14.60 34.43
CA GLN A 430 -46.84 -15.68 35.32
C GLN A 430 -47.21 -15.39 36.77
N GLU A 431 -47.00 -14.17 37.26
CA GLU A 431 -47.43 -13.72 38.59
C GLU A 431 -48.94 -13.83 38.76
N GLN A 432 -49.72 -13.39 37.75
CA GLN A 432 -51.17 -13.55 37.74
C GLN A 432 -51.58 -15.02 37.78
N ASN A 433 -50.93 -15.90 37.02
CA ASN A 433 -51.19 -17.34 37.04
C ASN A 433 -50.88 -17.96 38.40
N ILE A 434 -49.77 -17.57 39.03
CA ILE A 434 -49.42 -17.99 40.40
C ILE A 434 -50.49 -17.53 41.38
N GLN A 435 -50.95 -16.28 41.28
CA GLN A 435 -52.05 -15.77 42.09
C GLN A 435 -53.32 -16.60 41.88
N HIS A 436 -53.74 -16.85 40.64
CA HIS A 436 -54.92 -17.67 40.34
C HIS A 436 -54.81 -19.11 40.88
N LEU A 437 -53.64 -19.74 40.73
CA LEU A 437 -53.36 -21.06 41.28
C LEU A 437 -53.45 -21.05 42.81
N ASN A 438 -52.90 -20.04 43.48
CA ASN A 438 -52.99 -19.87 44.93
C ASN A 438 -54.44 -19.70 45.40
N HIS A 439 -55.25 -18.88 44.70
CA HIS A 439 -56.67 -18.74 45.01
C HIS A 439 -57.43 -20.07 44.80
N SER A 440 -57.15 -20.79 43.71
CA SER A 440 -57.76 -22.10 43.43
C SER A 440 -57.37 -23.15 44.48
N LEU A 441 -56.11 -23.18 44.87
CA LEU A 441 -55.59 -24.06 45.91
C LEU A 441 -56.25 -23.76 47.25
N SER A 442 -56.30 -22.49 47.66
CA SER A 442 -57.00 -22.07 48.88
C SER A 442 -58.48 -22.44 48.86
N HIS A 443 -59.16 -22.29 47.71
CA HIS A 443 -60.55 -22.71 47.58
C HIS A 443 -60.73 -24.24 47.69
N LYS A 444 -59.81 -25.02 47.11
CA LYS A 444 -59.81 -26.49 47.25
C LYS A 444 -59.56 -26.92 48.69
N GLU A 445 -58.67 -26.24 49.41
CA GLU A 445 -58.42 -26.46 50.83
C GLU A 445 -59.68 -26.17 51.66
N GLN A 446 -60.37 -25.06 51.40
CA GLN A 446 -61.66 -24.73 52.02
C GLN A 446 -62.72 -25.82 51.76
N LEU A 447 -62.87 -26.25 50.51
CA LEU A 447 -63.79 -27.34 50.14
C LEU A 447 -63.45 -28.65 50.87
N LEU A 448 -62.18 -29.02 50.93
CA LEU A 448 -61.72 -30.22 51.64
C LEU A 448 -62.03 -30.12 53.14
N GLN A 449 -61.83 -28.96 53.76
CA GLN A 449 -62.18 -28.71 55.16
C GLN A 449 -63.69 -28.84 55.39
N GLU A 450 -64.52 -28.26 54.52
CA GLU A 450 -65.98 -28.43 54.59
C GLU A 450 -66.41 -29.91 54.40
N PHE A 451 -65.77 -30.65 53.48
CA PHE A 451 -66.06 -32.08 53.32
C PHE A 451 -65.68 -32.90 54.55
N GLN A 452 -64.56 -32.57 55.20
CA GLN A 452 -64.17 -33.18 56.47
C GLN A 452 -65.21 -32.90 57.57
N GLU A 453 -65.69 -31.66 57.68
CA GLU A 453 -66.77 -31.29 58.62
C GLU A 453 -68.08 -32.02 58.33
N LEU A 454 -68.46 -32.17 57.06
CA LEU A 454 -69.66 -32.92 56.66
C LEU A 454 -69.55 -34.42 56.95
N LEU A 455 -68.36 -35.01 56.79
CA LEU A 455 -68.08 -36.39 57.15
C LEU A 455 -68.14 -36.60 58.66
N GLN A 456 -67.59 -35.65 59.45
CA GLN A 456 -67.70 -35.64 60.90
C GLN A 456 -69.17 -35.53 61.35
N TYR A 457 -69.96 -34.65 60.73
CA TYR A 457 -71.39 -34.51 60.99
C TYR A 457 -72.19 -35.79 60.64
N ARG A 458 -71.82 -36.50 59.56
CA ARG A 458 -72.48 -37.76 59.17
C ARG A 458 -72.31 -38.85 60.23
N GLY A 459 -71.16 -38.87 60.92
CA GLY A 459 -70.82 -39.80 61.99
C GLY A 459 -71.46 -39.52 63.35
N ASN A 460 -72.08 -38.35 63.54
CA ASN A 460 -72.74 -37.99 64.80
C ASN A 460 -74.13 -38.66 64.92
N PRO A 461 -74.43 -39.38 66.02
CA PRO A 461 -75.70 -40.06 66.20
C PRO A 461 -76.88 -39.15 66.60
N ASP A 462 -76.63 -37.94 67.10
CA ASP A 462 -77.66 -36.93 67.41
C ASP A 462 -77.85 -35.96 66.22
N LYS A 463 -78.82 -36.26 65.36
CA LYS A 463 -79.17 -35.41 64.20
C LYS A 463 -80.47 -34.65 64.47
N THR A 464 -80.39 -33.33 64.61
CA THR A 464 -81.57 -32.46 64.74
C THR A 464 -82.12 -32.06 63.36
N LEU A 465 -83.42 -31.76 63.29
CA LEU A 465 -84.12 -31.42 62.04
C LEU A 465 -83.59 -30.10 61.45
N GLU A 466 -83.29 -29.12 62.31
CA GLU A 466 -82.68 -27.83 61.97
C GLU A 466 -81.29 -28.00 61.33
N ALA A 467 -80.47 -28.93 61.82
CA ALA A 467 -79.14 -29.17 61.26
C ALA A 467 -79.21 -29.79 59.85
N ASN A 468 -80.25 -30.58 59.55
CA ASN A 468 -80.49 -31.07 58.18
C ASN A 468 -81.00 -29.96 57.23
N GLU A 469 -81.79 -29.01 57.72
CA GLU A 469 -82.20 -27.84 56.94
C GLU A 469 -81.01 -26.94 56.58
N THR A 470 -80.10 -26.70 57.52
CA THR A 470 -78.87 -25.93 57.23
C THR A 470 -77.97 -26.63 56.20
N LEU A 471 -77.93 -27.96 56.17
CA LEU A 471 -77.20 -28.72 55.15
C LEU A 471 -77.82 -28.57 53.76
N LEU A 472 -79.15 -28.63 53.67
CA LEU A 472 -79.87 -28.43 52.40
C LEU A 472 -79.66 -27.01 51.87
N GLU A 473 -79.64 -26.02 52.74
CA GLU A 473 -79.36 -24.63 52.35
C GLU A 473 -77.92 -24.47 51.85
N LYS A 474 -76.94 -25.12 52.50
CA LYS A 474 -75.55 -25.18 52.00
C LYS A 474 -75.45 -25.86 50.62
N LEU A 475 -76.22 -26.92 50.36
CA LEU A 475 -76.24 -27.58 49.05
C LEU A 475 -76.89 -26.70 47.97
N ARG A 476 -77.95 -25.97 48.30
CA ARG A 476 -78.57 -24.99 47.39
C ARG A 476 -77.59 -23.86 47.06
N GLN A 477 -76.90 -23.34 48.06
CA GLN A 477 -75.87 -22.32 47.87
C GLN A 477 -74.74 -22.83 46.94
N ARG A 478 -74.25 -24.06 47.12
CA ARG A 478 -73.24 -24.64 46.22
C ARG A 478 -73.70 -24.78 44.77
N ILE A 479 -74.96 -25.12 44.54
CA ILE A 479 -75.52 -25.18 43.18
C ILE A 479 -75.54 -23.79 42.56
N GLN A 480 -75.94 -22.77 43.34
CA GLN A 480 -75.94 -21.39 42.91
C GLN A 480 -74.53 -20.88 42.62
N ASP A 481 -73.57 -21.12 43.51
CA ASP A 481 -72.17 -20.72 43.34
C ASP A 481 -71.56 -21.36 42.09
N ARG A 482 -71.89 -22.63 41.81
CA ARG A 482 -71.46 -23.32 40.60
C ARG A 482 -72.08 -22.71 39.33
N ALA A 483 -73.35 -22.32 39.37
CA ALA A 483 -73.99 -21.66 38.23
C ALA A 483 -73.33 -20.32 37.91
N VAL A 484 -73.06 -19.51 38.93
CA VAL A 484 -72.38 -18.22 38.78
C VAL A 484 -70.92 -18.41 38.33
N ALA A 485 -70.21 -19.42 38.82
CA ALA A 485 -68.85 -19.73 38.35
C ALA A 485 -68.84 -20.13 36.86
N LEU A 486 -69.81 -20.93 36.42
CA LEU A 486 -69.94 -21.29 35.01
C LEU A 486 -70.22 -20.07 34.13
N GLU A 487 -71.11 -19.18 34.54
CA GLU A 487 -71.41 -17.93 33.83
C GLU A 487 -70.14 -17.07 33.67
N ARG A 488 -69.37 -16.88 34.75
CA ARG A 488 -68.08 -16.17 34.68
C ARG A 488 -67.09 -16.83 33.71
N THR A 489 -66.96 -18.17 33.73
CA THR A 489 -66.07 -18.85 32.78
C THR A 489 -66.52 -18.71 31.33
N ILE A 490 -67.82 -18.62 31.08
CA ILE A 490 -68.37 -18.39 29.74
C ILE A 490 -68.03 -16.98 29.28
N ASP A 491 -68.26 -15.97 30.14
CA ASP A 491 -67.94 -14.57 29.84
C ASP A 491 -66.44 -14.36 29.58
N GLU A 492 -65.58 -14.96 30.40
CA GLU A 492 -64.12 -14.94 30.20
C GLU A 492 -63.71 -15.55 28.85
N LYS A 493 -64.37 -16.64 28.42
CA LYS A 493 -64.11 -17.26 27.11
C LYS A 493 -64.58 -16.37 25.96
N PHE A 494 -65.69 -15.66 26.11
CA PHE A 494 -66.16 -14.69 25.11
C PHE A 494 -65.22 -13.49 25.00
N SER A 495 -64.81 -12.90 26.12
CA SER A 495 -63.84 -11.79 26.10
C SER A 495 -62.50 -12.20 25.47
N ALA A 496 -62.00 -13.41 25.77
CA ALA A 496 -60.79 -13.93 25.15
C ALA A 496 -60.96 -14.10 23.61
N LEU A 497 -62.14 -14.52 23.15
CA LEU A 497 -62.43 -14.66 21.72
C LEU A 497 -62.51 -13.30 21.03
N GLU A 498 -63.10 -12.29 21.66
CA GLU A 498 -63.13 -10.92 21.13
C GLU A 498 -61.74 -10.31 20.99
N GLU A 499 -60.84 -10.54 21.95
CA GLU A 499 -59.44 -10.12 21.83
C GLU A 499 -58.72 -10.84 20.69
N LYS A 500 -58.95 -12.15 20.51
CA LYS A 500 -58.42 -12.89 19.35
C LYS A 500 -58.95 -12.36 18.01
N ASP A 501 -60.20 -11.95 17.96
CA ASP A 501 -60.78 -11.29 16.78
C ASP A 501 -60.14 -9.91 16.52
N LYS A 502 -59.79 -9.14 17.57
CA LYS A 502 -59.05 -7.88 17.42
C LYS A 502 -57.62 -8.13 16.92
N GLU A 503 -56.92 -9.10 17.49
CA GLU A 503 -55.59 -9.54 17.03
C GLU A 503 -55.63 -9.96 15.56
N LEU A 504 -56.62 -10.77 15.15
CA LEU A 504 -56.80 -11.17 13.76
C LEU A 504 -57.02 -9.96 12.83
N ARG A 505 -57.84 -8.98 13.23
CA ARG A 505 -58.03 -7.76 12.43
C ARG A 505 -56.74 -6.96 12.29
N GLN A 506 -55.94 -6.86 13.35
CA GLN A 506 -54.64 -6.19 13.31
C GLN A 506 -53.66 -6.91 12.39
N LEU A 507 -53.59 -8.24 12.45
CA LEU A 507 -52.76 -9.04 11.55
C LEU A 507 -53.17 -8.86 10.09
N HIS A 508 -54.46 -8.84 9.77
CA HIS A 508 -54.92 -8.56 8.41
C HIS A 508 -54.51 -7.17 7.91
N LEU A 509 -54.49 -6.15 8.77
CA LEU A 509 -54.00 -4.82 8.41
C LEU A 509 -52.49 -4.82 8.17
N ALA A 510 -51.72 -5.45 9.06
CA ALA A 510 -50.27 -5.57 8.92
C ALA A 510 -49.88 -6.31 7.63
N VAL A 511 -50.58 -7.39 7.29
CA VAL A 511 -50.36 -8.13 6.03
C VAL A 511 -50.63 -7.23 4.83
N ARG A 512 -51.71 -6.44 4.84
CA ARG A 512 -51.99 -5.50 3.76
C ARG A 512 -50.92 -4.44 3.64
N GLU A 513 -50.46 -3.85 4.75
CA GLU A 513 -49.37 -2.86 4.73
C GLU A 513 -48.09 -3.46 4.13
N ARG A 514 -47.74 -4.69 4.52
CA ARG A 514 -46.62 -5.42 3.92
C ARG A 514 -46.80 -5.65 2.42
N ASP A 515 -48.02 -5.98 1.96
CA ASP A 515 -48.29 -6.13 0.53
C ASP A 515 -48.08 -4.81 -0.23
N HIS A 516 -48.46 -3.67 0.35
CA HIS A 516 -48.19 -2.35 -0.24
C HIS A 516 -46.70 -2.04 -0.28
N ASP A 517 -45.95 -2.36 0.79
CA ASP A 517 -44.49 -2.19 0.82
C ASP A 517 -43.81 -3.06 -0.23
N LEU A 518 -44.27 -4.32 -0.40
CA LEU A 518 -43.76 -5.21 -1.44
C LEU A 518 -44.05 -4.65 -2.83
N GLU A 519 -45.23 -4.10 -3.08
CA GLU A 519 -45.55 -3.48 -4.37
C GLU A 519 -44.65 -2.27 -4.66
N ARG A 520 -44.43 -1.41 -3.66
CA ARG A 520 -43.49 -0.28 -3.77
C ARG A 520 -42.06 -0.76 -4.06
N LEU A 521 -41.61 -1.85 -3.43
CA LEU A 521 -40.31 -2.44 -3.73
C LEU A 521 -40.25 -3.00 -5.16
N ARG A 522 -41.31 -3.63 -5.66
CA ARG A 522 -41.38 -4.08 -7.06
C ARG A 522 -41.27 -2.90 -8.03
N GLU A 523 -41.91 -1.77 -7.76
CA GLU A 523 -41.80 -0.56 -8.58
C GLU A 523 -40.37 -0.03 -8.62
N VAL A 524 -39.69 0.03 -7.46
CA VAL A 524 -38.27 0.45 -7.39
C VAL A 524 -37.38 -0.53 -8.15
N LEU A 525 -37.59 -1.84 -7.99
CA LEU A 525 -36.84 -2.85 -8.72
C LEU A 525 -37.05 -2.77 -10.23
N SER A 526 -38.28 -2.54 -10.68
CA SER A 526 -38.61 -2.32 -12.10
C SER A 526 -37.93 -1.06 -12.66
N SER A 527 -37.91 0.03 -11.89
CA SER A 527 -37.16 1.25 -12.25
C SER A 527 -35.66 0.97 -12.35
N ASN A 528 -35.09 0.24 -11.39
CA ASN A 528 -33.68 -0.12 -11.41
C ASN A 528 -33.35 -1.04 -12.60
N GLU A 529 -34.20 -2.02 -12.90
CA GLU A 529 -34.07 -2.90 -14.06
C GLU A 529 -34.03 -2.08 -15.37
N ALA A 530 -34.92 -1.08 -15.51
CA ALA A 530 -34.89 -0.18 -16.66
C ALA A 530 -33.58 0.65 -16.73
N THR A 531 -33.05 1.11 -15.59
CA THR A 531 -31.75 1.82 -15.57
C THR A 531 -30.59 0.90 -15.95
N ILE A 532 -30.60 -0.36 -15.51
CA ILE A 532 -29.58 -1.35 -15.86
C ILE A 532 -29.63 -1.64 -17.35
N GLN A 533 -30.81 -1.89 -17.91
CA GLN A 533 -30.99 -2.11 -19.35
C GLN A 533 -30.51 -0.91 -20.19
N SER A 534 -30.74 0.32 -19.71
CA SER A 534 -30.22 1.54 -20.33
C SER A 534 -28.68 1.57 -20.30
N MET A 535 -28.06 1.28 -19.14
CA MET A 535 -26.60 1.19 -19.01
C MET A 535 -25.99 0.09 -19.88
N GLU A 536 -26.62 -1.09 -19.97
CA GLU A 536 -26.22 -2.18 -20.84
C GLU A 536 -26.29 -1.79 -22.33
N SER A 537 -27.32 -1.03 -22.72
CA SER A 537 -27.40 -0.51 -24.10
C SER A 537 -26.29 0.48 -24.41
N LEU A 538 -25.93 1.34 -23.45
CA LEU A 538 -24.81 2.28 -23.56
C LEU A 538 -23.47 1.53 -23.65
N LEU A 539 -23.26 0.53 -22.80
CA LEU A 539 -22.06 -0.30 -22.81
C LEU A 539 -21.90 -1.02 -24.14
N ARG A 540 -22.98 -1.58 -24.71
CA ARG A 540 -22.96 -2.16 -26.06
C ARG A 540 -22.60 -1.13 -27.13
N ALA A 541 -23.18 0.07 -27.09
CA ALA A 541 -22.84 1.14 -28.03
C ALA A 541 -21.36 1.54 -27.93
N LYS A 542 -20.82 1.66 -26.71
CA LYS A 542 -19.39 1.92 -26.49
C LYS A 542 -18.50 0.77 -26.93
N GLY A 543 -18.93 -0.48 -26.76
CA GLY A 543 -18.24 -1.65 -27.32
C GLY A 543 -18.10 -1.55 -28.84
N LEU A 544 -19.17 -1.20 -29.54
CA LEU A 544 -19.15 -0.99 -30.99
C LEU A 544 -18.25 0.19 -31.41
N GLU A 545 -18.23 1.30 -30.65
CA GLU A 545 -17.29 2.40 -30.91
C GLU A 545 -15.83 1.96 -30.78
N VAL A 546 -15.51 1.17 -29.76
CA VAL A 546 -14.15 0.63 -29.55
C VAL A 546 -13.76 -0.32 -30.68
N GLU A 547 -14.66 -1.21 -31.11
CA GLU A 547 -14.42 -2.08 -32.27
C GLU A 547 -14.18 -1.26 -33.55
N GLN A 548 -15.01 -0.25 -33.81
CA GLN A 548 -14.82 0.66 -34.94
C GLN A 548 -13.44 1.34 -34.87
N LEU A 549 -13.06 1.91 -33.73
CA LEU A 549 -11.75 2.52 -33.56
C LEU A 549 -10.61 1.52 -33.78
N SER A 550 -10.73 0.30 -33.24
CA SER A 550 -9.74 -0.77 -33.46
C SER A 550 -9.56 -1.08 -34.95
N THR A 551 -10.66 -1.20 -35.70
CA THR A 551 -10.57 -1.41 -37.17
C THR A 551 -9.91 -0.23 -37.88
N THR A 552 -10.20 1.01 -37.48
CA THR A 552 -9.52 2.18 -38.06
C THR A 552 -8.02 2.21 -37.75
N CYS A 553 -7.62 1.84 -36.53
CA CYS A 553 -6.21 1.74 -36.15
C CYS A 553 -5.49 0.66 -36.97
N GLN A 554 -6.10 -0.51 -37.15
CA GLN A 554 -5.56 -1.58 -38.00
C GLN A 554 -5.39 -1.12 -39.46
N ASN A 555 -6.38 -0.39 -40.01
CA ASN A 555 -6.27 0.15 -41.36
C ASN A 555 -5.14 1.18 -41.49
N LEU A 556 -4.95 2.05 -40.48
CA LEU A 556 -3.86 3.03 -40.45
C LEU A 556 -2.49 2.35 -40.31
N GLN A 557 -2.40 1.30 -39.49
CA GLN A 557 -1.20 0.47 -39.35
C GLN A 557 -0.81 -0.15 -40.69
N TRP A 558 -1.77 -0.76 -41.39
CA TRP A 558 -1.53 -1.34 -42.71
C TRP A 558 -1.08 -0.28 -43.73
N LEU A 559 -1.72 0.90 -43.73
CA LEU A 559 -1.33 2.01 -44.61
C LEU A 559 0.10 2.48 -44.32
N LYS A 560 0.49 2.54 -43.04
CA LYS A 560 1.85 2.89 -42.62
C LYS A 560 2.85 1.86 -43.17
N GLU A 561 2.60 0.58 -42.96
CA GLU A 561 3.47 -0.51 -43.44
C GLU A 561 3.62 -0.48 -44.97
N GLU A 562 2.53 -0.24 -45.70
CA GLU A 562 2.52 -0.09 -47.15
C GLU A 562 3.35 1.12 -47.63
N MET A 563 3.31 2.25 -46.91
CA MET A 563 4.13 3.41 -47.23
C MET A 563 5.62 3.16 -46.92
N GLU A 564 5.93 2.51 -45.80
CA GLU A 564 7.30 2.13 -45.45
C GLU A 564 7.91 1.16 -46.47
N ALA A 565 7.12 0.19 -46.95
CA ALA A 565 7.53 -0.72 -48.02
C ALA A 565 7.84 0.03 -49.33
N LYS A 566 7.00 0.99 -49.72
CA LYS A 566 7.23 1.85 -50.90
C LYS A 566 8.48 2.72 -50.75
N CYS A 567 8.70 3.34 -49.59
CA CYS A 567 9.91 4.10 -49.32
C CYS A 567 11.16 3.22 -49.38
N SER A 568 11.10 2.02 -48.80
CA SER A 568 12.19 1.05 -48.84
C SER A 568 12.51 0.59 -50.27
N HIS A 569 11.48 0.38 -51.09
CA HIS A 569 11.66 0.05 -52.51
C HIS A 569 12.33 1.19 -53.27
N TRP A 570 11.82 2.42 -53.14
CA TRP A 570 12.41 3.60 -53.77
C TRP A 570 13.87 3.82 -53.34
N GLN A 571 14.20 3.57 -52.06
CA GLN A 571 15.56 3.68 -51.56
C GLN A 571 16.50 2.67 -52.24
N LYS A 572 16.06 1.41 -52.37
CA LYS A 572 16.82 0.38 -53.10
C LYS A 572 17.02 0.73 -54.58
N GLU A 573 16.04 1.35 -55.22
CA GLU A 573 16.19 1.83 -56.60
C GLU A 573 17.23 2.95 -56.70
N GLN A 574 17.22 3.92 -55.77
CA GLN A 574 18.26 4.95 -55.73
C GLN A 574 19.65 4.36 -55.50
N GLU A 575 19.78 3.43 -54.55
CA GLU A 575 21.05 2.74 -54.28
C GLU A 575 21.56 1.98 -55.51
N SER A 576 20.66 1.32 -56.25
CA SER A 576 20.98 0.64 -57.52
C SER A 576 21.45 1.62 -58.60
N ILE A 577 20.78 2.77 -58.77
CA ILE A 577 21.20 3.82 -59.71
C ILE A 577 22.58 4.38 -59.32
N ILE A 578 22.82 4.63 -58.03
CA ILE A 578 24.12 5.10 -57.53
C ILE A 578 25.21 4.07 -57.82
N GLN A 579 24.95 2.79 -57.56
CA GLN A 579 25.89 1.70 -57.87
C GLN A 579 26.19 1.61 -59.38
N GLN A 580 25.18 1.76 -60.24
CA GLN A 580 25.37 1.81 -61.69
C GLN A 580 26.22 3.01 -62.11
N LEU A 581 25.96 4.19 -61.57
CA LEU A 581 26.74 5.39 -61.85
C LEU A 581 28.20 5.26 -61.38
N GLN A 582 28.42 4.71 -60.19
CA GLN A 582 29.77 4.44 -59.66
C GLN A 582 30.53 3.45 -60.55
N THR A 583 29.87 2.38 -60.99
CA THR A 583 30.47 1.39 -61.89
C THR A 583 30.83 2.01 -63.24
N SER A 584 29.90 2.77 -63.84
CA SER A 584 30.13 3.48 -65.11
C SER A 584 31.26 4.50 -65.01
N LEU A 585 31.33 5.23 -63.89
CA LEU A 585 32.41 6.20 -63.65
C LEU A 585 33.76 5.50 -63.48
N HIS A 586 33.80 4.37 -62.79
CA HIS A 586 35.01 3.54 -62.66
C HIS A 586 35.49 2.99 -64.01
N ASP A 587 34.58 2.43 -64.82
CA ASP A 587 34.89 1.93 -66.16
C ASP A 587 35.42 3.05 -67.06
N ARG A 588 34.81 4.24 -67.01
CA ARG A 588 35.30 5.45 -67.70
C ARG A 588 36.69 5.87 -67.25
N ASN A 589 36.95 5.83 -65.94
CA ASN A 589 38.25 6.20 -65.40
C ASN A 589 39.33 5.24 -65.91
N LYS A 590 39.02 3.94 -65.92
CA LYS A 590 39.90 2.90 -66.47
C LYS A 590 40.17 3.08 -67.97
N GLU A 591 39.15 3.40 -68.77
CA GLU A 591 39.32 3.74 -70.19
C GLU A 591 40.26 4.94 -70.38
N VAL A 592 40.12 5.98 -69.55
CA VAL A 592 40.99 7.17 -69.60
C VAL A 592 42.42 6.84 -69.20
N GLU A 593 42.62 5.99 -68.19
CA GLU A 593 43.93 5.48 -67.79
C GLU A 593 44.59 4.67 -68.91
N ASP A 594 43.85 3.74 -69.54
CA ASP A 594 44.33 2.92 -70.66
C ASP A 594 44.70 3.78 -71.90
N LEU A 595 43.86 4.78 -72.22
CA LEU A 595 44.14 5.75 -73.29
C LEU A 595 45.36 6.62 -72.96
N SER A 596 45.49 7.07 -71.71
CA SER A 596 46.64 7.85 -71.25
C SER A 596 47.93 7.04 -71.34
N ALA A 597 47.92 5.77 -70.90
CA ALA A 597 49.06 4.86 -71.05
C ALA A 597 49.44 4.64 -72.52
N THR A 598 48.45 4.47 -73.40
CA THR A 598 48.67 4.30 -74.84
C THR A 598 49.27 5.55 -75.51
N LEU A 599 48.84 6.74 -75.09
CA LEU A 599 49.36 8.02 -75.60
C LEU A 599 50.77 8.31 -75.09
N LEU A 600 51.05 8.02 -73.82
CA LEU A 600 52.39 8.17 -73.24
C LEU A 600 53.43 7.33 -73.99
N CYS A 601 53.08 6.10 -74.39
CA CYS A 601 53.95 5.23 -75.19
C CYS A 601 54.26 5.76 -76.61
N LYS A 602 53.52 6.75 -77.14
CA LYS A 602 53.69 7.30 -78.50
C LYS A 602 54.49 8.60 -78.56
N LEU A 603 54.91 9.16 -77.43
CA LEU A 603 55.65 10.43 -77.36
C LEU A 603 57.14 10.24 -77.67
N GLY A 604 57.74 11.18 -78.40
CA GLY A 604 59.19 11.21 -78.64
C GLY A 604 59.98 11.63 -77.39
N PRO A 605 61.31 11.38 -77.32
CA PRO A 605 62.10 11.53 -76.09
C PRO A 605 62.01 12.92 -75.42
N GLY A 606 61.94 14.02 -76.17
CA GLY A 606 61.74 15.37 -75.60
C GLY A 606 60.30 15.74 -75.25
N GLN A 607 59.29 15.03 -75.77
CA GLN A 607 57.88 15.23 -75.40
C GLN A 607 57.49 14.36 -74.19
N SER A 608 58.15 13.21 -74.03
CA SER A 608 58.04 12.36 -72.83
C SER A 608 58.49 13.11 -71.58
N GLU A 609 59.61 13.84 -71.64
CA GLU A 609 60.12 14.63 -70.51
C GLU A 609 59.11 15.69 -70.03
N ILE A 610 58.45 16.41 -70.95
CA ILE A 610 57.44 17.42 -70.62
C ILE A 610 56.17 16.77 -70.04
N ALA A 611 55.75 15.64 -70.61
CA ALA A 611 54.60 14.88 -70.10
C ALA A 611 54.87 14.31 -68.71
N GLU A 612 56.08 13.79 -68.47
CA GLU A 612 56.54 13.34 -67.15
C GLU A 612 56.60 14.49 -66.14
N GLU A 613 57.10 15.67 -66.52
CA GLU A 613 57.07 16.85 -65.64
C GLU A 613 55.64 17.27 -65.27
N LEU A 614 54.70 17.24 -66.22
CA LEU A 614 53.28 17.53 -65.98
C LEU A 614 52.60 16.47 -65.13
N CYS A 615 52.86 15.18 -65.37
CA CYS A 615 52.39 14.07 -64.53
C CYS A 615 52.94 14.18 -63.11
N GLN A 616 54.22 14.50 -62.94
CA GLN A 616 54.81 14.77 -61.64
C GLN A 616 54.17 16.00 -60.97
N ARG A 617 53.84 17.06 -61.73
CA ARG A 617 53.16 18.24 -61.20
C ARG A 617 51.72 17.94 -60.78
N LEU A 618 51.02 17.09 -61.52
CA LEU A 618 49.68 16.61 -61.20
C LEU A 618 49.73 15.70 -59.97
N GLN A 619 50.63 14.72 -59.92
CA GLN A 619 50.86 13.88 -58.74
C GLN A 619 51.22 14.71 -57.50
N ARG A 620 52.02 15.78 -57.64
CA ARG A 620 52.29 16.69 -56.51
C ARG A 620 51.03 17.40 -56.04
N LYS A 621 50.13 17.82 -56.95
CA LYS A 621 48.84 18.43 -56.59
C LYS A 621 47.87 17.43 -55.97
N GLU A 622 47.79 16.22 -56.52
CA GLU A 622 46.97 15.12 -56.02
C GLU A 622 47.42 14.69 -54.63
N ARG A 623 48.73 14.58 -54.42
CA ARG A 623 49.31 14.31 -53.10
C ARG A 623 48.98 15.41 -52.10
N MET A 624 49.05 16.69 -52.48
CA MET A 624 48.60 17.79 -51.61
C MET A 624 47.11 17.70 -51.26
N LEU A 625 46.24 17.35 -52.22
CA LEU A 625 44.81 17.20 -51.95
C LEU A 625 44.54 16.00 -51.04
N GLN A 626 45.26 14.91 -51.24
CA GLN A 626 45.17 13.72 -50.40
C GLN A 626 45.69 13.99 -48.98
N ASP A 627 46.78 14.75 -48.85
CA ASP A 627 47.29 15.23 -47.56
C ASP A 627 46.25 16.10 -46.86
N LEU A 628 45.62 17.05 -47.56
CA LEU A 628 44.54 17.89 -47.02
C LEU A 628 43.31 17.09 -46.58
N LEU A 629 42.90 16.08 -47.34
CA LEU A 629 41.81 15.18 -46.95
C LEU A 629 42.20 14.32 -45.75
N SER A 630 43.45 13.85 -45.69
CA SER A 630 43.97 13.09 -44.57
C SER A 630 44.04 13.94 -43.29
N ASP A 631 44.43 15.21 -43.40
CA ASP A 631 44.47 16.16 -42.29
C ASP A 631 43.06 16.51 -41.83
N ARG A 632 42.11 16.68 -42.75
CA ARG A 632 40.69 16.88 -42.40
C ARG A 632 40.09 15.66 -41.70
N ASN A 633 40.47 14.44 -42.12
CA ASN A 633 40.06 13.21 -41.43
C ASN A 633 40.72 13.08 -40.06
N LYS A 634 42.01 13.42 -39.92
CA LYS A 634 42.69 13.45 -38.61
C LYS A 634 42.01 14.43 -37.67
N GLN A 635 41.69 15.65 -38.13
CA GLN A 635 40.93 16.63 -37.36
C GLN A 635 39.56 16.10 -36.93
N ALA A 636 38.84 15.42 -37.83
CA ALA A 636 37.56 14.80 -37.47
C ALA A 636 37.71 13.74 -36.37
N VAL A 637 38.75 12.90 -36.43
CA VAL A 637 39.05 11.89 -35.41
C VAL A 637 39.52 12.53 -34.10
N GLU A 638 40.33 13.59 -34.15
CA GLU A 638 40.73 14.36 -32.97
C GLU A 638 39.52 14.97 -32.28
N HIS A 639 38.59 15.57 -33.03
CA HIS A 639 37.32 16.05 -32.48
C HIS A 639 36.45 14.92 -31.90
N GLU A 640 36.44 13.74 -32.53
CA GLU A 640 35.73 12.58 -32.01
C GLU A 640 36.35 12.06 -30.69
N MET A 641 37.69 12.07 -30.59
CA MET A 641 38.42 11.76 -29.36
C MET A 641 38.21 12.84 -28.28
N GLU A 642 38.18 14.11 -28.63
CA GLU A 642 37.85 15.21 -27.72
C GLU A 642 36.44 15.06 -27.17
N ILE A 643 35.45 14.74 -28.02
CA ILE A 643 34.07 14.47 -27.59
C ILE A 643 34.03 13.26 -26.65
N GLN A 644 34.74 12.17 -26.97
CA GLN A 644 34.82 11.01 -26.07
C GLN A 644 35.52 11.34 -24.74
N GLY A 645 36.58 12.14 -24.76
CA GLY A 645 37.25 12.62 -23.56
C GLY A 645 36.35 13.50 -22.70
N LEU A 646 35.55 14.37 -23.32
CA LEU A 646 34.53 15.16 -22.64
C LEU A 646 33.44 14.27 -22.04
N LEU A 647 32.95 13.26 -22.77
CA LEU A 647 31.98 12.29 -22.25
C LEU A 647 32.53 11.50 -21.05
N GLN A 648 33.79 11.06 -21.10
CA GLN A 648 34.45 10.42 -19.97
C GLN A 648 34.60 11.37 -18.79
N SER A 649 35.01 12.63 -19.02
CA SER A 649 35.12 13.64 -17.97
C SER A 649 33.76 14.01 -17.34
N MET A 650 32.68 13.97 -18.13
CA MET A 650 31.32 14.15 -17.62
C MET A 650 30.91 12.95 -16.77
N SER A 651 31.21 11.73 -17.21
CA SER A 651 30.94 10.51 -16.44
C SER A 651 31.71 10.49 -15.11
N THR A 652 32.99 10.88 -15.09
CA THR A 652 33.74 11.00 -13.83
C THR A 652 33.19 12.09 -12.94
N ARG A 653 32.78 13.25 -13.50
CA ARG A 653 32.15 14.33 -12.73
C ARG A 653 30.78 13.91 -12.18
N GLU A 654 30.01 13.12 -12.93
CA GLU A 654 28.74 12.56 -12.48
C GLU A 654 28.96 11.59 -11.31
N GLN A 655 29.97 10.73 -11.38
CA GLN A 655 30.38 9.87 -10.26
C GLN A 655 30.85 10.66 -9.04
N GLU A 656 31.66 11.71 -9.23
CA GLU A 656 32.11 12.59 -8.13
C GLU A 656 30.95 13.35 -7.49
N SER A 657 30.00 13.84 -8.31
CA SER A 657 28.76 14.48 -7.86
C SER A 657 27.92 13.52 -7.04
N GLN A 658 27.79 12.27 -7.50
CA GLN A 658 27.07 11.23 -6.78
C GLN A 658 27.75 10.89 -5.44
N ALA A 659 29.08 10.76 -5.41
CA ALA A 659 29.84 10.58 -4.17
C ALA A 659 29.74 11.79 -3.22
N ALA A 660 29.66 13.02 -3.75
CA ALA A 660 29.44 14.22 -2.95
C ALA A 660 28.02 14.26 -2.35
N ALA A 661 27.01 13.84 -3.12
CA ALA A 661 25.65 13.69 -2.64
C ALA A 661 25.55 12.62 -1.54
N GLU A 662 26.23 11.47 -1.71
CA GLU A 662 26.33 10.42 -0.69
C GLU A 662 26.99 10.96 0.60
N LYS A 663 28.09 11.71 0.49
CA LYS A 663 28.73 12.37 1.65
C LYS A 663 27.81 13.41 2.30
N MET A 664 27.01 14.14 1.52
CA MET A 664 26.04 15.09 2.06
C MET A 664 24.91 14.36 2.80
N VAL A 665 24.41 13.25 2.27
CA VAL A 665 23.45 12.37 2.95
C VAL A 665 24.05 11.85 4.25
N GLN A 666 25.32 11.44 4.24
CA GLN A 666 26.02 10.99 5.44
C GLN A 666 26.18 12.12 6.47
N ALA A 667 26.57 13.33 6.05
CA ALA A 667 26.65 14.50 6.92
C ALA A 667 25.27 14.92 7.46
N LEU A 668 24.20 14.78 6.67
CA LEU A 668 22.83 14.99 7.13
C LEU A 668 22.43 13.93 8.16
N MET A 669 22.83 12.66 7.99
CA MET A 669 22.63 11.62 9.01
C MET A 669 23.37 11.94 10.30
N GLU A 670 24.62 12.43 10.22
CA GLU A 670 25.40 12.89 11.37
C GLU A 670 24.78 14.14 12.03
N LYS A 671 24.32 15.12 11.26
CA LYS A 671 23.62 16.29 11.82
C LYS A 671 22.27 15.92 12.41
N ASN A 672 21.60 14.92 11.86
CA ASN A 672 20.36 14.40 12.41
C ASN A 672 20.62 13.62 13.70
N SER A 673 21.75 12.90 13.82
CA SER A 673 22.17 12.27 15.08
C SER A 673 22.60 13.30 16.13
N GLU A 674 23.31 14.37 15.73
CA GLU A 674 23.61 15.53 16.59
C GLU A 674 22.34 16.28 17.02
N LEU A 675 21.37 16.48 16.13
CA LEU A 675 20.08 17.09 16.45
C LEU A 675 19.27 16.19 17.39
N LYS A 676 19.31 14.86 17.22
CA LYS A 676 18.74 13.93 18.19
C LYS A 676 19.44 14.06 19.55
N ALA A 677 20.77 14.20 19.59
CA ALA A 677 21.52 14.45 20.82
C ALA A 677 21.20 15.82 21.46
N LEU A 678 21.05 16.88 20.66
CA LEU A 678 20.65 18.21 21.13
C LEU A 678 19.19 18.25 21.59
N ARG A 679 18.29 17.49 20.96
CA ARG A 679 16.91 17.31 21.41
C ARG A 679 16.87 16.52 22.73
N GLN A 680 17.74 15.54 22.92
CA GLN A 680 17.90 14.89 24.22
C GLN A 680 18.48 15.87 25.27
N TYR A 681 19.44 16.72 24.89
CA TYR A 681 20.04 17.72 25.77
C TYR A 681 19.05 18.85 26.16
N LEU A 682 18.24 19.31 25.21
CA LEU A 682 17.18 20.30 25.43
C LEU A 682 15.99 19.68 26.17
N GLY A 683 15.59 18.44 25.85
CA GLY A 683 14.59 17.70 26.62
C GLY A 683 15.01 17.50 28.09
N GLY A 684 16.31 17.33 28.36
CA GLY A 684 16.86 17.34 29.72
C GLY A 684 16.81 18.72 30.40
N LYS A 685 16.99 19.82 29.64
CA LYS A 685 16.86 21.20 30.14
C LYS A 685 15.41 21.62 30.33
N ASP A 686 14.49 21.20 29.48
CA ASP A 686 13.06 21.47 29.60
C ASP A 686 12.45 20.69 30.76
N PHE A 687 13.00 19.51 31.10
CA PHE A 687 12.69 18.81 32.35
C PHE A 687 13.17 19.61 33.58
N MET A 688 14.36 20.23 33.51
CA MET A 688 14.87 21.14 34.57
C MET A 688 14.07 22.46 34.65
N MET A 689 13.64 23.01 33.51
CA MET A 689 12.88 24.26 33.43
C MET A 689 11.43 24.06 33.89
N SER A 690 10.84 22.91 33.58
CA SER A 690 9.53 22.47 34.09
C SER A 690 9.57 22.20 35.59
N GLN A 691 10.72 21.78 36.14
CA GLN A 691 10.92 21.65 37.58
C GLN A 691 11.04 23.02 38.29
N THR A 692 11.55 24.06 37.62
CA THR A 692 11.55 25.44 38.17
C THR A 692 10.18 26.13 38.14
N PHE A 693 9.29 25.78 37.22
CA PHE A 693 7.93 26.35 37.18
C PHE A 693 6.98 25.78 38.24
N ILE A 694 7.29 24.62 38.81
CA ILE A 694 6.49 24.01 39.90
C ILE A 694 6.96 24.49 41.29
N SER A 695 8.18 25.06 41.41
CA SER A 695 8.72 25.51 42.70
C SER A 695 8.39 26.97 43.09
N ASN A 696 7.74 27.76 42.22
CA ASN A 696 7.50 29.19 42.47
C ASN A 696 6.03 29.56 42.76
N GLN A 697 5.18 28.57 43.03
CA GLN A 697 3.82 28.78 43.54
C GLN A 697 3.81 28.81 45.08
N GLN A 698 4.68 29.62 45.69
CA GLN A 698 4.67 29.91 47.13
C GLN A 698 5.55 31.15 47.44
N ALA A 699 5.03 32.37 47.23
CA ALA A 699 5.38 33.57 47.99
C ALA A 699 4.46 34.75 47.64
N GLU A 700 3.69 35.13 48.65
CA GLU A 700 3.04 36.42 48.94
C GLU A 700 3.73 37.69 48.38
N VAL A 701 2.99 38.62 47.75
CA VAL A 701 2.35 39.83 48.33
C VAL A 701 3.15 41.13 48.05
N THR A 702 2.41 42.21 47.73
CA THR A 702 2.82 43.63 47.57
C THR A 702 3.63 43.95 46.29
N SER A 703 3.41 45.02 45.52
CA SER A 703 2.78 46.32 45.78
C SER A 703 2.48 47.10 44.47
N ILE A 704 1.34 47.82 44.45
CA ILE A 704 1.10 49.16 43.81
C ILE A 704 1.04 49.21 42.25
N CYS A 705 -0.14 49.24 41.60
CA CYS A 705 -1.04 50.39 41.24
C CYS A 705 -0.64 51.19 39.95
N PRO A 706 -1.56 51.85 39.20
CA PRO A 706 -2.47 51.24 38.21
C PRO A 706 -2.68 52.07 36.90
N SER A 707 -3.63 51.60 36.07
CA SER A 707 -4.46 52.32 35.06
C SER A 707 -3.88 52.32 33.62
N ARG A 708 -4.62 52.10 32.53
CA ARG A 708 -6.07 52.10 32.24
C ARG A 708 -6.20 51.51 30.81
N GLY A 709 -6.86 50.37 30.57
CA GLY A 709 -8.25 50.24 30.07
C GLY A 709 -8.61 51.22 28.94
N GLU A 710 -9.22 50.88 27.80
CA GLU A 710 -9.97 49.70 27.35
C GLU A 710 -10.54 50.09 25.95
N LYS A 711 -10.90 49.08 25.14
CA LYS A 711 -12.05 49.02 24.18
C LYS A 711 -11.99 49.66 22.78
N THR A 712 -11.93 48.76 21.80
CA THR A 712 -12.88 48.50 20.69
C THR A 712 -13.57 49.64 19.93
N ASP A 713 -13.37 49.58 18.60
CA ASP A 713 -14.35 49.67 17.49
C ASP A 713 -15.26 50.91 17.35
N GLN A 714 -15.13 51.61 16.21
CA GLN A 714 -16.24 51.91 15.29
C GLN A 714 -15.73 52.60 14.02
N GLY A 715 -16.22 52.13 12.87
CA GLY A 715 -15.97 52.72 11.56
C GLY A 715 -17.03 53.74 11.12
N SER A 716 -16.65 54.40 10.03
CA SER A 716 -17.49 54.95 8.95
C SER A 716 -18.11 56.35 9.07
N MET A 717 -17.90 57.06 7.95
CA MET A 717 -18.74 58.04 7.27
C MET A 717 -18.64 59.56 7.59
N GLN A 718 -17.97 60.24 6.64
CA GLN A 718 -18.58 61.18 5.68
C GLN A 718 -18.47 62.70 5.95
N LEU A 719 -17.91 63.38 4.93
CA LEU A 719 -18.12 64.76 4.46
C LEU A 719 -19.53 65.34 4.77
N PRO A 720 -19.78 66.68 4.78
CA PRO A 720 -19.29 67.62 3.74
C PRO A 720 -19.17 69.13 4.11
N SER A 721 -18.85 69.92 3.07
CA SER A 721 -19.41 71.26 2.77
C SER A 721 -18.54 72.50 3.08
N ARG A 722 -18.11 73.21 2.01
CA ARG A 722 -18.75 74.45 1.49
C ARG A 722 -17.81 75.64 1.15
N ASP A 723 -17.94 76.05 -0.11
CA ASP A 723 -17.85 77.37 -0.78
C ASP A 723 -16.72 78.39 -0.57
N GLY A 724 -16.18 78.79 -1.74
CA GLY A 724 -16.18 80.18 -2.23
C GLY A 724 -14.99 81.05 -1.85
N SER A 725 -14.54 82.05 -2.61
CA SER A 725 -14.85 82.62 -3.92
C SER A 725 -13.81 83.74 -4.14
N THR A 726 -13.46 84.05 -5.40
CA THR A 726 -13.21 85.42 -5.94
C THR A 726 -12.10 86.30 -5.31
N SER A 727 -11.31 87.16 -5.96
CA SER A 727 -11.15 87.64 -7.35
C SER A 727 -10.18 88.85 -7.33
N LEU A 728 -9.43 89.04 -8.42
CA LEU A 728 -9.22 90.31 -9.17
C LEU A 728 -8.53 91.57 -8.58
N THR A 729 -7.70 92.17 -9.47
CA THR A 729 -7.25 93.59 -9.61
C THR A 729 -6.11 94.07 -8.70
N THR A 730 -5.14 94.94 -9.05
CA THR A 730 -5.13 96.21 -9.81
C THR A 730 -3.68 96.62 -10.23
N LYS A 731 -3.57 97.62 -11.11
CA LYS A 731 -2.37 98.28 -11.65
C LYS A 731 -1.78 99.40 -10.74
N GLU A 732 -0.57 99.84 -11.12
CA GLU A 732 0.00 101.22 -11.06
C GLU A 732 0.77 101.70 -9.80
N ASP A 733 2.11 101.67 -9.93
CA ASP A 733 3.05 102.79 -10.09
C ASP A 733 3.50 103.76 -8.95
N VAL A 734 4.85 103.85 -8.87
CA VAL A 734 5.76 105.00 -8.59
C VAL A 734 5.99 105.44 -7.12
N SER A 735 7.17 105.11 -6.56
CA SER A 735 8.31 106.05 -6.33
C SER A 735 9.45 105.53 -5.40
N MET A 736 10.61 105.25 -6.04
CA MET A 736 12.07 105.29 -5.70
C MET A 736 12.59 105.96 -4.39
N PRO A 737 13.91 105.88 -3.98
CA PRO A 737 15.12 105.33 -4.68
C PRO A 737 16.21 104.58 -3.84
N ARG A 738 17.14 103.92 -4.58
CA ARG A 738 18.61 103.70 -4.34
C ARG A 738 19.02 102.78 -3.17
N SER A 739 20.00 101.89 -3.24
CA SER A 739 21.15 101.58 -4.13
C SER A 739 21.76 100.29 -3.54
N THR A 740 22.12 99.23 -4.27
CA THR A 740 23.44 98.96 -4.91
C THR A 740 23.34 97.55 -5.53
N LEU A 741 23.24 97.36 -6.84
CA LEU A 741 24.35 97.12 -7.78
C LEU A 741 25.36 96.00 -7.41
N GLY A 742 24.97 94.98 -6.64
CA GLY A 742 25.83 93.81 -6.38
C GLY A 742 25.16 92.44 -6.35
N ASP A 743 23.84 92.37 -6.13
CA ASP A 743 23.23 91.13 -5.61
C ASP A 743 22.28 90.38 -6.56
N LEU A 744 22.13 90.77 -7.83
CA LEU A 744 21.23 90.04 -8.75
C LEU A 744 21.83 88.70 -9.22
N ASP A 745 23.14 88.63 -9.44
CA ASP A 745 23.81 87.37 -9.80
C ASP A 745 24.00 86.43 -8.59
N THR A 746 24.17 86.97 -7.38
CA THR A 746 24.24 86.16 -6.15
C THR A 746 22.86 85.66 -5.73
N VAL A 747 21.81 86.49 -5.82
CA VAL A 747 20.42 86.06 -5.54
C VAL A 747 19.94 85.07 -6.60
N ALA A 748 20.21 85.28 -7.88
CA ALA A 748 19.88 84.29 -8.93
C ALA A 748 20.68 82.99 -8.78
N GLY A 749 21.95 83.07 -8.33
CA GLY A 749 22.76 81.91 -7.97
C GLY A 749 22.15 81.12 -6.80
N LEU A 750 21.77 81.81 -5.73
CA LEU A 750 21.14 81.20 -4.56
C LEU A 750 19.73 80.65 -4.86
N GLU A 751 18.95 81.29 -5.72
CA GLU A 751 17.65 80.77 -6.18
C GLU A 751 17.83 79.48 -7.02
N LYS A 752 18.87 79.41 -7.85
CA LYS A 752 19.21 78.22 -8.61
C LYS A 752 19.72 77.10 -7.71
N GLU A 753 20.56 77.41 -6.73
CA GLU A 753 21.02 76.46 -5.72
C GLU A 753 19.85 75.97 -4.84
N LEU A 754 18.90 76.82 -4.49
CA LEU A 754 17.69 76.45 -3.74
C LEU A 754 16.74 75.58 -4.58
N SER A 755 16.62 75.85 -5.89
CA SER A 755 15.87 74.99 -6.81
C SER A 755 16.53 73.62 -6.98
N ASN A 756 17.85 73.59 -7.14
CA ASN A 756 18.63 72.35 -7.23
C ASN A 756 18.52 71.53 -5.93
N ALA A 757 18.67 72.17 -4.76
CA ALA A 757 18.52 71.51 -3.46
C ALA A 757 17.10 70.97 -3.24
N LYS A 758 16.08 71.65 -3.76
CA LYS A 758 14.69 71.18 -3.71
C LYS A 758 14.46 69.96 -4.61
N GLU A 759 15.03 69.97 -5.82
CA GLU A 759 14.97 68.81 -6.74
C GLU A 759 15.74 67.61 -6.17
N GLU A 760 16.91 67.83 -5.56
CA GLU A 760 17.67 66.79 -4.86
C GLU A 760 16.91 66.21 -3.68
N LEU A 761 16.24 67.04 -2.86
CA LEU A 761 15.39 66.57 -1.77
C LEU A 761 14.18 65.76 -2.28
N GLU A 762 13.58 66.16 -3.41
CA GLU A 762 12.47 65.42 -4.01
C GLU A 762 12.93 64.07 -4.56
N LEU A 763 14.13 64.00 -5.15
CA LEU A 763 14.77 62.75 -5.57
C LEU A 763 15.12 61.85 -4.39
N MET A 764 15.63 62.40 -3.29
CA MET A 764 15.91 61.65 -2.06
C MET A 764 14.61 61.10 -1.45
N ALA A 765 13.53 61.89 -1.40
CA ALA A 765 12.23 61.42 -0.93
C ALA A 765 11.60 60.37 -1.84
N LYS A 766 11.87 60.39 -3.16
CA LYS A 766 11.46 59.31 -4.07
C LYS A 766 12.27 58.04 -3.81
N LYS A 767 13.59 58.13 -3.69
CA LYS A 767 14.45 57.00 -3.33
C LYS A 767 14.13 56.42 -1.96
N GLU A 768 13.77 57.24 -0.98
CA GLU A 768 13.34 56.77 0.34
C GLU A 768 12.04 55.96 0.24
N ARG A 769 11.04 56.44 -0.50
CA ARG A 769 9.81 55.68 -0.75
C ARG A 769 10.07 54.38 -1.51
N GLU A 770 10.95 54.40 -2.49
CA GLU A 770 11.37 53.19 -3.23
C GLU A 770 12.03 52.19 -2.27
N SER A 771 12.96 52.62 -1.42
CA SER A 771 13.60 51.76 -0.43
C SER A 771 12.63 51.22 0.63
N GLN A 772 11.62 52.00 1.04
CA GLN A 772 10.58 51.53 1.95
C GLN A 772 9.66 50.49 1.30
N MET A 773 9.35 50.65 0.01
CA MET A 773 8.60 49.66 -0.76
C MET A 773 9.41 48.37 -0.97
N GLU A 774 10.71 48.48 -1.26
CA GLU A 774 11.62 47.33 -1.35
C GLU A 774 11.75 46.60 -0.01
N LEU A 775 11.90 47.32 1.11
CA LEU A 775 11.92 46.72 2.45
C LEU A 775 10.60 46.02 2.79
N SER A 776 9.46 46.61 2.43
CA SER A 776 8.14 45.99 2.64
C SER A 776 7.96 44.73 1.78
N ALA A 777 8.47 44.74 0.55
CA ALA A 777 8.46 43.57 -0.32
C ALA A 777 9.38 42.45 0.21
N LEU A 778 10.56 42.80 0.71
CA LEU A 778 11.48 41.85 1.35
C LEU A 778 10.88 41.27 2.64
N GLN A 779 10.23 42.08 3.48
CA GLN A 779 9.54 41.61 4.68
C GLN A 779 8.40 40.64 4.34
N SER A 780 7.64 40.92 3.28
CA SER A 780 6.59 40.01 2.77
C SER A 780 7.18 38.68 2.27
N MET A 781 8.29 38.74 1.52
CA MET A 781 8.98 37.55 1.03
C MET A 781 9.55 36.70 2.17
N VAL A 782 10.10 37.34 3.22
CA VAL A 782 10.58 36.64 4.42
C VAL A 782 9.42 35.97 5.17
N ALA A 783 8.26 36.65 5.31
CA ALA A 783 7.09 36.05 5.95
C ALA A 783 6.56 34.82 5.18
N VAL A 784 6.49 34.90 3.84
CA VAL A 784 6.12 33.76 2.99
C VAL A 784 7.15 32.63 3.13
N GLN A 785 8.44 32.95 3.17
CA GLN A 785 9.49 31.96 3.35
C GLN A 785 9.44 31.31 4.75
N GLU A 786 9.11 32.05 5.80
CA GLU A 786 8.88 31.51 7.15
C GLU A 786 7.68 30.55 7.19
N GLU A 787 6.56 30.90 6.54
CA GLU A 787 5.40 30.01 6.42
C GLU A 787 5.74 28.73 5.63
N GLU A 788 6.48 28.83 4.51
CA GLU A 788 6.94 27.68 3.74
C GLU A 788 7.86 26.76 4.56
N MET A 789 8.79 27.34 5.31
CA MET A 789 9.67 26.57 6.21
C MET A 789 8.88 25.88 7.34
N GLN A 790 7.82 26.51 7.83
CA GLN A 790 6.95 25.95 8.87
C GLN A 790 6.08 24.80 8.34
N VAL A 791 5.60 24.91 7.10
CA VAL A 791 4.91 23.82 6.39
C VAL A 791 5.87 22.66 6.12
N GLN A 792 7.08 22.94 5.63
CA GLN A 792 8.11 21.91 5.43
C GLN A 792 8.49 21.21 6.74
N ALA A 793 8.56 21.94 7.86
CA ALA A 793 8.80 21.35 9.17
C ALA A 793 7.64 20.42 9.60
N ALA A 794 6.39 20.82 9.39
CA ALA A 794 5.22 19.99 9.69
C ALA A 794 5.18 18.72 8.82
N ASP A 795 5.52 18.84 7.54
CA ASP A 795 5.60 17.71 6.62
C ASP A 795 6.70 16.73 7.03
N LEU A 796 7.90 17.22 7.38
CA LEU A 796 9.01 16.40 7.89
C LEU A 796 8.65 15.71 9.22
N GLU A 797 7.94 16.38 10.12
CA GLU A 797 7.44 15.74 11.35
C GLU A 797 6.40 14.65 11.05
N SER A 798 5.51 14.88 10.09
CA SER A 798 4.53 13.87 9.66
C SER A 798 5.21 12.65 9.04
N LEU A 799 6.23 12.87 8.21
CA LEU A 799 7.01 11.82 7.58
C LEU A 799 7.83 11.04 8.62
N THR A 800 8.40 11.74 9.61
CA THR A 800 9.12 11.10 10.72
C THR A 800 8.19 10.23 11.56
N ARG A 801 6.97 10.70 11.86
CA ARG A 801 5.96 9.87 12.54
C ARG A 801 5.54 8.67 11.69
N ASN A 802 5.34 8.85 10.39
CA ASN A 802 4.98 7.77 9.48
C ASN A 802 6.10 6.71 9.37
N MET A 803 7.35 7.14 9.29
CA MET A 803 8.52 6.25 9.30
C MET A 803 8.64 5.49 10.62
N GLN A 804 8.41 6.14 11.76
CA GLN A 804 8.40 5.47 13.06
C GLN A 804 7.31 4.38 13.14
N ILE A 805 6.09 4.71 12.69
CA ILE A 805 4.99 3.75 12.64
C ILE A 805 5.33 2.58 11.71
N LYS A 806 5.96 2.85 10.56
CA LYS A 806 6.41 1.81 9.63
C LYS A 806 7.54 0.95 10.22
N GLU A 807 8.50 1.54 10.93
CA GLU A 807 9.57 0.80 11.61
C GLU A 807 9.02 -0.10 12.72
N ASP A 808 8.05 0.38 13.49
CA ASP A 808 7.42 -0.39 14.55
C ASP A 808 6.54 -1.50 13.96
N LEU A 809 5.81 -1.24 12.88
CA LEU A 809 5.09 -2.28 12.12
C LEU A 809 6.03 -3.31 11.50
N ILE A 810 7.19 -2.90 10.97
CA ILE A 810 8.20 -3.82 10.44
C ILE A 810 8.75 -4.70 11.56
N LYS A 811 9.02 -4.15 12.75
CA LYS A 811 9.46 -4.94 13.91
C LYS A 811 8.39 -5.94 14.35
N ASP A 812 7.13 -5.52 14.39
CA ASP A 812 6.00 -6.38 14.77
C ASP A 812 5.78 -7.48 13.73
N LEU A 813 5.87 -7.17 12.43
CA LEU A 813 5.79 -8.16 11.36
C LEU A 813 7.00 -9.10 11.37
N GLN A 814 8.21 -8.61 11.64
CA GLN A 814 9.40 -9.44 11.78
C GLN A 814 9.31 -10.36 13.00
N MET A 815 8.73 -9.90 14.11
CA MET A 815 8.43 -10.72 15.29
C MET A 815 7.33 -11.76 15.02
N GLN A 816 6.36 -11.46 14.15
CA GLN A 816 5.28 -12.39 13.78
C GLN A 816 5.65 -13.39 12.68
N LEU A 817 6.63 -13.05 11.83
CA LEU A 817 7.06 -13.89 10.70
C LEU A 817 8.23 -14.82 11.03
N VAL A 818 8.89 -14.61 12.16
CA VAL A 818 10.00 -15.46 12.60
C VAL A 818 9.51 -16.33 13.74
N ASP A 819 9.31 -17.62 13.48
CA ASP A 819 9.13 -18.60 14.54
C ASP A 819 10.35 -18.52 15.48
N PRO A 820 10.18 -18.48 16.81
CA PRO A 820 11.31 -18.37 17.75
C PRO A 820 12.33 -19.52 17.64
N GLU A 821 11.96 -20.60 16.94
CA GLU A 821 12.83 -21.74 16.62
C GLU A 821 13.75 -21.52 15.39
N ASP A 822 13.44 -20.53 14.54
CA ASP A 822 14.16 -20.27 13.28
C ASP A 822 15.26 -19.20 13.39
N ILE A 823 15.28 -18.39 14.44
CA ILE A 823 16.38 -17.44 14.72
C ILE A 823 17.73 -18.19 14.86
N PRO A 824 17.81 -19.30 15.63
CA PRO A 824 19.01 -20.12 15.69
C PRO A 824 19.31 -20.85 14.36
N ALA A 825 18.30 -21.19 13.57
CA ALA A 825 18.48 -21.87 12.28
C ALA A 825 19.08 -20.93 11.22
N MET A 826 18.64 -19.68 11.20
CA MET A 826 19.16 -18.63 10.32
C MET A 826 20.58 -18.22 10.71
N GLU A 827 20.90 -18.17 12.01
CA GLU A 827 22.27 -17.99 12.50
C GLU A 827 23.18 -19.18 12.14
N ARG A 828 22.68 -20.43 12.24
CA ARG A 828 23.40 -21.64 11.79
C ARG A 828 23.67 -21.60 10.28
N LEU A 829 22.67 -21.28 9.46
CA LEU A 829 22.83 -21.12 8.00
C LEU A 829 23.82 -20.00 7.65
N THR A 830 23.80 -18.89 8.39
CA THR A 830 24.76 -17.79 8.18
C THR A 830 26.19 -18.22 8.51
N GLN A 831 26.37 -19.00 9.58
CA GLN A 831 27.66 -19.59 9.95
C GLN A 831 28.13 -20.64 8.94
N GLU A 832 27.23 -21.49 8.42
CA GLU A 832 27.54 -22.46 7.36
C GLU A 832 27.93 -21.79 6.04
N VAL A 833 27.24 -20.71 5.65
CA VAL A 833 27.59 -19.91 4.46
C VAL A 833 28.95 -19.23 4.63
N LEU A 834 29.29 -18.77 5.83
CA LEU A 834 30.61 -18.20 6.12
C LEU A 834 31.72 -19.28 6.05
N LEU A 835 31.48 -20.48 6.61
CA LEU A 835 32.40 -21.61 6.52
C LEU A 835 32.58 -22.11 5.09
N LEU A 836 31.52 -22.10 4.27
CA LEU A 836 31.59 -22.46 2.85
C LEU A 836 32.37 -21.41 2.05
N ARG A 837 32.19 -20.12 2.34
CA ARG A 837 32.99 -19.04 1.75
C ARG A 837 34.47 -19.14 2.12
N GLU A 838 34.78 -19.48 3.37
CA GLU A 838 36.16 -19.69 3.84
C GLU A 838 36.79 -20.94 3.20
N LYS A 839 36.01 -22.03 3.03
CA LYS A 839 36.46 -23.21 2.29
C LYS A 839 36.69 -22.93 0.81
N ILE A 840 35.83 -22.17 0.14
CA ILE A 840 36.01 -21.76 -1.26
C ILE A 840 37.27 -20.89 -1.39
N ALA A 841 37.47 -19.91 -0.50
CA ALA A 841 38.68 -19.10 -0.47
C ALA A 841 39.96 -19.94 -0.20
N SER A 842 39.85 -20.99 0.62
CA SER A 842 40.96 -21.92 0.86
C SER A 842 41.30 -22.79 -0.37
N ILE A 843 40.29 -23.20 -1.14
CA ILE A 843 40.44 -23.96 -2.39
C ILE A 843 41.04 -23.06 -3.50
N GLU A 844 40.67 -21.78 -3.53
CA GLU A 844 41.26 -20.79 -4.46
C GLU A 844 42.74 -20.48 -4.15
N SER A 845 43.21 -20.70 -2.91
CA SER A 845 44.60 -20.49 -2.51
C SER A 845 45.56 -21.65 -2.85
N GLN A 846 45.04 -22.85 -3.16
CA GLN A 846 45.83 -24.02 -3.52
C GLN A 846 45.82 -24.23 -5.04
N GLY A 847 46.65 -23.48 -5.75
CA GLY A 847 46.87 -23.67 -7.18
C GLY A 847 47.46 -25.06 -7.48
N GLN A 848 46.68 -25.93 -8.14
CA GLN A 848 47.19 -27.18 -8.72
C GLN A 848 46.50 -27.50 -10.05
N GLU A 849 47.32 -27.50 -11.11
CA GLU A 849 47.00 -27.52 -12.55
C GLU A 849 46.36 -28.82 -13.09
N ILE A 850 45.83 -29.70 -12.22
CA ILE A 850 45.01 -30.87 -12.65
C ILE A 850 43.54 -30.43 -12.89
N SER A 851 43.21 -29.17 -12.59
CA SER A 851 41.83 -28.66 -12.54
C SER A 851 41.23 -28.24 -13.89
N GLY A 852 41.96 -28.26 -15.02
CA GLY A 852 41.45 -27.74 -16.30
C GLY A 852 40.19 -28.47 -16.79
N ASN A 853 40.26 -29.79 -16.89
CA ASN A 853 39.13 -30.62 -17.34
C ASN A 853 38.00 -30.65 -16.31
N ARG A 854 38.33 -30.67 -15.00
CA ARG A 854 37.33 -30.63 -13.92
C ARG A 854 36.63 -29.27 -13.86
N ARG A 855 37.36 -28.18 -14.05
CA ARG A 855 36.81 -26.82 -14.16
C ARG A 855 35.91 -26.70 -15.37
N GLN A 856 36.31 -27.26 -16.52
CA GLN A 856 35.48 -27.25 -17.72
C GLN A 856 34.21 -28.10 -17.58
N GLN A 857 34.29 -29.25 -16.91
CA GLN A 857 33.13 -30.11 -16.61
C GLN A 857 32.19 -29.46 -15.58
N LEU A 858 32.72 -28.78 -14.56
CA LEU A 858 31.94 -27.98 -13.63
C LEU A 858 31.27 -26.79 -14.32
N LEU A 859 31.98 -26.10 -15.21
CA LEU A 859 31.42 -25.00 -16.00
C LEU A 859 30.27 -25.46 -16.90
N LEU A 860 30.42 -26.58 -17.61
CA LEU A 860 29.34 -27.15 -18.43
C LEU A 860 28.12 -27.59 -17.60
N MET A 861 28.34 -28.12 -16.39
CA MET A 861 27.26 -28.48 -15.47
C MET A 861 26.53 -27.24 -14.92
N LEU A 862 27.28 -26.17 -14.60
CA LEU A 862 26.72 -24.89 -14.17
C LEU A 862 25.95 -24.19 -15.29
N GLU A 863 26.47 -24.23 -16.52
CA GLU A 863 25.77 -23.73 -17.72
C GLU A 863 24.46 -24.50 -17.95
N GLY A 864 24.50 -25.83 -17.81
CA GLY A 864 23.29 -26.66 -17.84
C GLY A 864 22.27 -26.29 -16.75
N LEU A 865 22.68 -25.98 -15.53
CA LEU A 865 21.77 -25.52 -14.48
C LEU A 865 21.18 -24.13 -14.77
N VAL A 866 21.96 -23.23 -15.38
CA VAL A 866 21.49 -21.92 -15.82
C VAL A 866 20.40 -22.09 -16.90
N ASP A 867 20.59 -23.02 -17.83
CA ASP A 867 19.59 -23.35 -18.86
C ASP A 867 18.33 -24.03 -18.30
N GLU A 868 18.45 -24.80 -17.22
CA GLU A 868 17.28 -25.37 -16.55
C GLU A 868 16.52 -24.32 -15.75
N ARG A 869 17.23 -23.38 -15.12
CA ARG A 869 16.63 -22.24 -14.44
C ARG A 869 15.90 -21.31 -15.41
N SER A 870 16.43 -21.09 -16.61
CA SER A 870 15.74 -20.31 -17.64
C SER A 870 14.47 -21.02 -18.12
N ARG A 871 14.52 -22.33 -18.41
CA ARG A 871 13.35 -23.15 -18.76
C ARG A 871 12.30 -23.21 -17.63
N LEU A 872 12.73 -23.25 -16.37
CA LEU A 872 11.85 -23.22 -15.20
C LEU A 872 11.14 -21.87 -15.09
N ASN A 873 11.86 -20.77 -15.31
CA ASN A 873 11.29 -19.43 -15.34
C ASN A 873 10.27 -19.26 -16.47
N GLU A 874 10.54 -19.80 -17.67
CA GLU A 874 9.58 -19.79 -18.78
C GLU A 874 8.30 -20.58 -18.45
N ALA A 875 8.44 -21.76 -17.84
CA ALA A 875 7.29 -22.57 -17.42
C ALA A 875 6.48 -21.89 -16.31
N LEU A 876 7.13 -21.25 -15.34
CA LEU A 876 6.49 -20.45 -14.29
C LEU A 876 5.79 -19.21 -14.87
N GLN A 877 6.36 -18.58 -15.90
CA GLN A 877 5.75 -17.45 -16.59
C GLN A 877 4.49 -17.89 -17.36
N ALA A 878 4.54 -19.04 -18.03
CA ALA A 878 3.37 -19.63 -18.68
C ALA A 878 2.28 -20.03 -17.67
N GLU A 879 2.66 -20.52 -16.50
CA GLU A 879 1.73 -20.79 -15.38
C GLU A 879 1.06 -19.50 -14.87
N ARG A 880 1.83 -18.41 -14.68
CA ARG A 880 1.26 -17.09 -14.32
C ARG A 880 0.31 -16.54 -15.38
N GLN A 881 0.61 -16.78 -16.66
CA GLN A 881 -0.27 -16.42 -17.77
C GLN A 881 -1.57 -17.23 -17.74
N LEU A 882 -1.49 -18.54 -17.47
CA LEU A 882 -2.66 -19.41 -17.31
C LEU A 882 -3.54 -18.97 -16.13
N TYR A 883 -2.95 -18.66 -14.97
CA TYR A 883 -3.68 -18.09 -13.83
C TYR A 883 -4.32 -16.73 -14.18
N SER A 884 -3.62 -15.87 -14.92
CA SER A 884 -4.19 -14.60 -15.38
C SER A 884 -5.38 -14.81 -16.34
N SER A 885 -5.28 -15.78 -17.26
CA SER A 885 -6.39 -16.17 -18.14
C SER A 885 -7.57 -16.71 -17.34
N LEU A 886 -7.32 -17.62 -16.39
CA LEU A 886 -8.34 -18.23 -15.55
C LEU A 886 -9.10 -17.21 -14.69
N VAL A 887 -8.40 -16.22 -14.13
CA VAL A 887 -8.99 -15.11 -13.36
C VAL A 887 -9.85 -14.22 -14.25
N LYS A 888 -9.44 -13.94 -15.50
CA LYS A 888 -10.24 -13.17 -16.47
C LYS A 888 -11.55 -13.89 -16.83
N PHE A 889 -11.56 -15.22 -16.87
CA PHE A 889 -12.77 -16.01 -17.16
C PHE A 889 -13.73 -16.15 -15.96
N HIS A 890 -13.31 -15.82 -14.74
CA HIS A 890 -14.16 -15.89 -13.55
C HIS A 890 -15.21 -14.76 -13.47
N ALA A 891 -15.13 -13.75 -14.34
CA ALA A 891 -16.00 -12.57 -14.37
C ALA A 891 -17.23 -12.68 -15.30
N HIS A 892 -17.43 -13.80 -16.02
CA HIS A 892 -18.55 -13.96 -16.96
C HIS A 892 -19.58 -15.02 -16.51
N PRO A 893 -20.90 -14.74 -16.60
CA PRO A 893 -21.95 -15.67 -16.18
C PRO A 893 -22.18 -16.78 -17.23
N GLU A 894 -22.24 -18.02 -16.72
CA GLU A 894 -22.81 -19.26 -17.28
C GLU A 894 -23.03 -19.34 -18.82
N SER A 895 -22.04 -19.88 -19.54
CA SER A 895 -22.22 -20.41 -20.90
C SER A 895 -21.53 -21.77 -21.05
N SER A 896 -22.06 -22.65 -21.91
CA SER A 896 -21.46 -23.96 -22.22
C SER A 896 -20.04 -23.87 -22.81
N GLU A 897 -19.64 -22.68 -23.26
CA GLU A 897 -18.30 -22.36 -23.75
C GLU A 897 -17.30 -22.25 -22.58
N ARG A 898 -17.72 -21.74 -21.42
CA ARG A 898 -16.89 -21.70 -20.19
C ARG A 898 -16.39 -23.08 -19.80
N ASN A 899 -17.23 -24.12 -19.88
CA ASN A 899 -16.81 -25.49 -19.54
C ASN A 899 -15.80 -26.06 -20.54
N ARG A 900 -15.91 -25.72 -21.83
CA ARG A 900 -14.93 -26.14 -22.85
C ARG A 900 -13.60 -25.41 -22.68
N THR A 901 -13.64 -24.11 -22.41
CA THR A 901 -12.43 -23.32 -22.16
C THR A 901 -11.75 -23.73 -20.85
N LEU A 902 -12.50 -23.95 -19.77
CA LEU A 902 -11.95 -24.47 -18.51
C LEU A 902 -11.33 -25.86 -18.68
N GLN A 903 -11.90 -26.72 -19.53
CA GLN A 903 -11.31 -28.02 -19.86
C GLN A 903 -9.98 -27.86 -20.60
N VAL A 904 -9.89 -26.95 -21.58
CA VAL A 904 -8.64 -26.65 -22.30
C VAL A 904 -7.58 -26.02 -21.38
N GLU A 905 -7.98 -25.12 -20.47
CA GLU A 905 -7.08 -24.52 -19.48
C GLU A 905 -6.63 -25.55 -18.43
N LEU A 906 -7.48 -26.51 -18.05
CA LEU A 906 -7.13 -27.62 -17.16
C LEU A 906 -6.10 -28.55 -17.83
N GLU A 907 -6.31 -28.90 -19.10
CA GLU A 907 -5.37 -29.67 -19.90
C GLU A 907 -4.04 -28.92 -20.08
N GLY A 908 -4.08 -27.60 -20.32
CA GLY A 908 -2.91 -26.73 -20.36
C GLY A 908 -2.16 -26.69 -19.02
N ALA A 909 -2.88 -26.64 -17.89
CA ALA A 909 -2.29 -26.68 -16.56
C ALA A 909 -1.65 -28.04 -16.24
N GLN A 910 -2.24 -29.14 -16.69
CA GLN A 910 -1.65 -30.48 -16.55
C GLN A 910 -0.35 -30.62 -17.35
N VAL A 911 -0.31 -30.10 -18.58
CA VAL A 911 0.89 -30.07 -19.42
C VAL A 911 1.99 -29.19 -18.80
N LEU A 912 1.63 -28.01 -18.29
CA LEU A 912 2.56 -27.10 -17.61
C LEU A 912 3.13 -27.72 -16.34
N ARG A 913 2.28 -28.37 -15.54
CA ARG A 913 2.72 -29.10 -14.34
C ARG A 913 3.70 -30.23 -14.70
N SER A 914 3.39 -31.01 -15.73
CA SER A 914 4.30 -32.07 -16.21
C SER A 914 5.64 -31.51 -16.67
N ARG A 915 5.64 -30.36 -17.36
CA ARG A 915 6.86 -29.66 -17.80
C ARG A 915 7.66 -29.09 -16.62
N LEU A 916 6.99 -28.54 -15.60
CA LEU A 916 7.63 -28.06 -14.37
C LEU A 916 8.27 -29.20 -13.58
N GLU A 917 7.55 -30.30 -13.41
CA GLU A 917 8.04 -31.51 -12.74
C GLU A 917 9.26 -32.09 -13.49
N GLU A 918 9.23 -32.09 -14.83
CA GLU A 918 10.36 -32.54 -15.65
C GLU A 918 11.59 -31.62 -15.55
N VAL A 919 11.42 -30.30 -15.60
CA VAL A 919 12.54 -29.35 -15.47
C VAL A 919 13.12 -29.38 -14.06
N LEU A 920 12.27 -29.47 -13.03
CA LEU A 920 12.71 -29.63 -11.64
C LEU A 920 13.46 -30.95 -11.45
N GLY A 921 12.93 -32.06 -11.97
CA GLY A 921 13.60 -33.37 -11.92
C GLY A 921 14.99 -33.34 -12.53
N ARG A 922 15.14 -32.77 -13.74
CA ARG A 922 16.44 -32.61 -14.40
C ARG A 922 17.39 -31.71 -13.61
N SER A 923 16.89 -30.63 -13.01
CA SER A 923 17.70 -29.73 -12.17
C SER A 923 18.20 -30.39 -10.89
N LEU A 924 17.36 -31.22 -10.24
CA LEU A 924 17.74 -31.99 -9.06
C LEU A 924 18.75 -33.09 -9.41
N GLU A 925 18.62 -33.73 -10.57
CA GLU A 925 19.62 -34.68 -11.07
C GLU A 925 20.97 -34.01 -11.38
N ARG A 926 20.98 -32.80 -11.95
CA ARG A 926 22.22 -32.05 -12.19
C ARG A 926 22.85 -31.52 -10.91
N LEU A 927 22.04 -31.07 -9.96
CA LEU A 927 22.49 -30.65 -8.63
C LEU A 927 23.09 -31.81 -7.84
N SER A 928 22.43 -32.96 -7.79
CA SER A 928 22.97 -34.16 -7.12
C SER A 928 24.28 -34.66 -7.78
N ARG A 929 24.40 -34.54 -9.11
CA ARG A 929 25.67 -34.78 -9.83
C ARG A 929 26.76 -33.75 -9.50
N LEU A 930 26.41 -32.48 -9.27
CA LEU A 930 27.36 -31.46 -8.79
C LEU A 930 27.78 -31.71 -7.34
N GLU A 931 26.85 -32.09 -6.47
CA GLU A 931 27.12 -32.46 -5.09
C GLU A 931 28.03 -33.68 -4.99
N THR A 932 27.83 -34.69 -5.83
CA THR A 932 28.73 -35.86 -5.91
C THR A 932 30.11 -35.48 -6.47
N LEU A 933 30.18 -34.62 -7.49
CA LEU A 933 31.47 -34.06 -7.97
C LEU A 933 32.17 -33.18 -6.92
N ALA A 934 31.44 -32.54 -6.00
CA ALA A 934 31.96 -31.77 -4.89
C ALA A 934 32.35 -32.66 -3.68
N ALA A 935 31.62 -33.75 -3.43
CA ALA A 935 31.84 -34.68 -2.32
C ALA A 935 33.02 -35.64 -2.54
N ILE A 936 33.44 -35.91 -3.78
CA ILE A 936 34.64 -36.73 -4.11
C ILE A 936 35.94 -35.91 -3.90
N GLY A 937 36.00 -35.16 -2.80
CA GLY A 937 37.22 -34.56 -2.27
C GLY A 937 38.02 -35.57 -1.45
N GLY A 938 38.62 -36.58 -2.11
CA GLY A 938 39.60 -37.44 -1.45
C GLY A 938 39.59 -38.91 -1.87
N ALA A 939 39.94 -39.23 -3.11
CA ALA A 939 40.63 -40.48 -3.45
C ALA A 939 41.26 -40.37 -4.84
N ALA A 940 42.56 -40.58 -4.92
CA ALA A 940 43.29 -40.76 -6.16
C ALA A 940 43.24 -42.25 -6.59
N ALA A 941 43.28 -42.44 -7.91
CA ALA A 941 43.70 -43.62 -8.70
C ALA A 941 42.62 -44.55 -9.30
N GLY A 942 42.83 -44.85 -10.59
CA GLY A 942 42.15 -45.83 -11.46
C GLY A 942 41.32 -45.13 -12.54
N ASP A 943 41.90 -44.63 -13.64
CA ASP A 943 42.21 -45.41 -14.86
C ASP A 943 41.12 -46.43 -15.20
N ASP A 944 40.24 -46.06 -16.13
CA ASP A 944 39.76 -46.94 -17.20
C ASP A 944 39.13 -46.09 -18.31
N THR A 945 39.80 -46.13 -19.45
CA THR A 945 39.32 -45.81 -20.79
C THR A 945 38.15 -46.70 -21.16
N GLU A 946 37.08 -46.13 -21.74
CA GLU A 946 36.25 -46.65 -22.85
C GLU A 946 35.11 -45.65 -23.08
N ASP A 947 35.21 -44.77 -24.08
CA ASP A 947 34.69 -44.98 -25.44
C ASP A 947 33.15 -45.01 -25.51
N ALA A 948 32.57 -43.87 -25.93
CA ALA A 948 31.29 -43.83 -26.65
C ALA A 948 31.08 -42.40 -27.21
N SER A 949 31.78 -42.13 -28.31
CA SER A 949 31.47 -41.03 -29.21
C SER A 949 30.39 -41.50 -30.18
N THR A 950 29.11 -41.25 -29.90
CA THR A 950 27.94 -41.44 -30.80
C THR A 950 26.74 -40.81 -30.07
N GLU A 951 25.93 -39.89 -30.56
CA GLU A 951 25.58 -39.44 -31.90
C GLU A 951 24.94 -38.04 -31.76
N PHE A 952 25.38 -37.10 -32.60
CA PHE A 952 24.50 -36.05 -33.10
C PHE A 952 24.06 -36.53 -34.48
N THR A 953 22.78 -36.81 -34.66
CA THR A 953 21.93 -36.51 -35.85
C THR A 953 20.69 -37.40 -35.79
N ASP A 954 19.50 -36.81 -35.83
CA ASP A 954 18.57 -37.04 -36.94
C ASP A 954 17.30 -36.20 -36.77
N SER A 955 17.20 -35.22 -37.65
CA SER A 955 15.95 -34.61 -38.08
C SER A 955 15.51 -35.29 -39.37
N ILE A 956 14.21 -35.60 -39.44
CA ILE A 956 13.39 -35.80 -40.65
C ILE A 956 13.53 -37.17 -41.34
N GLU A 957 12.51 -38.02 -41.15
CA GLU A 957 11.91 -38.77 -42.24
C GLU A 957 10.37 -38.61 -42.22
N GLU A 958 9.90 -38.14 -43.36
CA GLU A 958 8.53 -38.05 -43.85
C GLU A 958 8.21 -39.38 -44.56
N GLU A 959 7.08 -40.03 -44.27
CA GLU A 959 6.21 -40.62 -45.31
C GLU A 959 4.93 -41.27 -44.75
N ALA A 960 3.81 -40.66 -45.13
CA ALA A 960 2.63 -41.29 -45.74
C ALA A 960 2.14 -42.67 -45.26
N ALA A 961 0.97 -42.65 -44.61
CA ALA A 961 -0.05 -43.67 -44.85
C ALA A 961 -1.36 -42.98 -45.26
N HIS A 962 -1.65 -43.05 -46.55
CA HIS A 962 -2.97 -42.81 -47.14
C HIS A 962 -4.06 -43.59 -46.40
N HIS A 963 -5.22 -42.97 -46.15
CA HIS A 963 -6.51 -43.52 -46.58
C HIS A 963 -7.64 -42.47 -46.52
N SER A 964 -8.03 -42.03 -47.73
CA SER A 964 -9.40 -41.82 -48.22
C SER A 964 -10.35 -40.84 -47.52
N HIS A 965 -10.52 -39.68 -48.16
CA HIS A 965 -11.82 -39.03 -48.50
C HIS A 965 -12.92 -40.04 -48.94
N PRO A 966 -14.24 -39.70 -48.98
CA PRO A 966 -14.80 -38.37 -49.26
C PRO A 966 -16.10 -37.95 -48.54
N GLN A 967 -16.44 -36.67 -48.76
CA GLN A 967 -17.79 -36.08 -48.90
C GLN A 967 -18.82 -36.24 -47.77
N LEU A 968 -19.05 -35.16 -47.03
CA LEU A 968 -20.08 -34.16 -47.33
C LEU A 968 -19.87 -32.89 -46.49
#